data_AF-A0A6I8NDE8-F1
#
_entry.id   AF-A0A6I8NDE8-F1
#
_cell.length_a   1.000
_cell.length_b   1.000
_cell.length_c   1.000
_cell.angle_alpha   90.00
_cell.angle_beta   90.00
_cell.angle_gamma   90.00
#
_symmetry.space_group_name_H-M   'P 1'
#
loop_
_entity.id
_entity.type
_entity.pdbx_description
1 polymer ?
#
loop_
_entity_poly.entity_id
_entity_poly.type
_entity_poly.pdbx_seq_one_letter_code
_entity_poly.pdbx_strand_id
1 'polypeptide(L)'
;MRPRQALVSLQLLRAAPRRALGLLGRRPPAARPGRPETVRDIIQNSKEVLTVLRQGNPTFKPVLAIVQVGDDPFMQEISQNMAEETGLNITHICLPSESSEDEIIDEVLKLNGDVKVHGLALQLSSGSYSNKILNAVKPEKDVDGVTDVNLGKLVRGDAHECFVSPTARAVIELLEKSDLAIDGKKVLVLGAHGSLEAAVQCLFQRRGAMMMSCQWKTQQLQKKLQEADIVVIGSPKPEEIPISWIRPGITIINCSRDFPTEKHDFSQSNLQYSDLVVEEDVSTLAAALRIQNVVNSGRRWLREQQYRRWKLHCLKLQPLSPVPSDIEISRGQSPKAVDVLAKEIGLLADEIEIYGQSKAKVRLSLLERLKDQADGKYVLVAGITPTPLGEGKSTVTIGLVQALTAHLNVNSFACLRQPSQGPTFGVKGGAAGGGYAQVIPMEEFNLHLTGDIHAITAANNLLAAAIDTRILHESTQTDKALYNRLVPLVNGVREFSEIQLSRLKRLGINKTDPGSLTDDEMSKFARLDIDPSTITWQRVLDTNDRFLRKITIGQANTEKGFFRQAQFDIAVASEIMAVLALTNSLADMKERLGRMVVASDKSGQPVTAEDLGVTGALAVLMKDAIKPTLMQTLEGTPVFVHAGPFANIAHGNSSVLADKIALKLVGEEGFVVTEAGFGADIGMEKFFNIKCRTSGLIPSAVVLVATVRALKMHGGGPNVTAGVPLKKEYTEENLQLVADGCCNLQKQIQIAQLFGVPVVVALNVFKTDTNAEIDLVCELAKRSGAFDAVPCHHWSVGGKGAVDLARAVREAANKKNRFRFLYDLELPIVDKIRTIAQTVYGAQDIELSPEAKAKVDRYTQQMSTMPGLPTRPCFYDIDLDTDTEQVKGLF
;
A
#
# COMPACT_ATOMS: atom_id res chain seq x y z
N MET A 1 -22.32 -34.51 -29.21
CA MET A 1 -23.57 -34.68 -29.98
C MET A 1 -24.64 -33.77 -29.39
N ARG A 2 -25.35 -33.01 -30.23
CA ARG A 2 -26.56 -32.23 -29.85
C ARG A 2 -27.73 -33.17 -29.49
N PRO A 3 -28.82 -32.67 -28.87
CA PRO A 3 -29.99 -32.16 -29.63
C PRO A 3 -30.53 -30.80 -29.08
N ARG A 4 -30.87 -29.80 -29.92
CA ARG A 4 -32.17 -29.48 -30.60
C ARG A 4 -33.30 -29.07 -29.62
N GLN A 5 -33.66 -27.78 -29.48
CA GLN A 5 -34.49 -26.88 -30.33
C GLN A 5 -36.00 -27.22 -30.44
N ALA A 6 -36.86 -26.32 -29.92
CA ALA A 6 -38.08 -25.72 -30.52
C ALA A 6 -38.78 -24.85 -29.41
N LEU A 7 -38.84 -23.51 -29.39
CA LEU A 7 -39.48 -22.49 -30.26
C LEU A 7 -41.03 -22.55 -30.31
N VAL A 8 -41.67 -21.41 -29.97
CA VAL A 8 -42.88 -20.73 -30.54
C VAL A 8 -43.60 -19.96 -29.40
N SER A 9 -43.43 -18.62 -29.28
CA SER A 9 -44.30 -17.51 -29.81
C SER A 9 -45.46 -17.15 -28.86
N LEU A 10 -45.95 -15.91 -28.62
CA LEU A 10 -45.90 -14.63 -29.33
C LEU A 10 -46.40 -13.46 -28.41
N GLN A 11 -45.68 -12.33 -28.44
CA GLN A 11 -46.10 -10.90 -28.49
C GLN A 11 -47.08 -10.19 -27.52
N LEU A 12 -46.66 -8.95 -27.18
CA LEU A 12 -47.32 -7.61 -27.21
C LEU A 12 -47.12 -6.86 -25.85
N LEU A 13 -46.72 -5.57 -25.72
CA LEU A 13 -46.38 -4.45 -26.63
C LEU A 13 -45.83 -3.24 -25.81
N ARG A 14 -44.83 -2.51 -26.39
CA ARG A 14 -44.61 -1.02 -26.46
C ARG A 14 -44.26 -0.22 -25.18
N ALA A 15 -43.46 0.86 -25.19
CA ALA A 15 -42.90 1.69 -26.27
C ALA A 15 -41.67 2.52 -25.80
N ALA A 16 -40.69 2.73 -26.70
CA ALA A 16 -39.77 3.86 -26.71
C ALA A 16 -39.62 4.36 -28.18
N PRO A 17 -39.49 5.67 -28.44
CA PRO A 17 -39.61 6.21 -29.79
C PRO A 17 -38.28 6.13 -30.57
N ARG A 18 -38.40 5.61 -31.81
CA ARG A 18 -37.40 5.72 -32.87
C ARG A 18 -37.47 7.10 -33.53
N ARG A 19 -36.32 7.60 -33.99
CA ARG A 19 -36.18 8.12 -35.36
C ARG A 19 -34.73 7.97 -35.83
N ALA A 20 -34.53 6.96 -36.66
CA ALA A 20 -33.43 6.86 -37.62
C ALA A 20 -34.08 6.76 -39.01
N LEU A 21 -33.63 7.59 -39.96
CA LEU A 21 -33.90 7.42 -41.38
C LEU A 21 -32.79 8.11 -42.17
N GLY A 22 -32.11 7.35 -43.03
CA GLY A 22 -31.15 7.90 -44.01
C GLY A 22 -29.89 7.07 -44.26
N LEU A 23 -30.00 5.74 -44.42
CA LEU A 23 -28.94 4.91 -45.01
C LEU A 23 -29.34 4.57 -46.45
N LEU A 24 -28.80 5.29 -47.42
CA LEU A 24 -28.73 4.89 -48.83
C LEU A 24 -27.52 5.61 -49.48
N GLY A 25 -26.53 4.81 -49.89
CA GLY A 25 -25.52 5.19 -50.87
C GLY A 25 -24.42 6.16 -50.45
N ARG A 26 -23.45 5.73 -49.61
CA ARG A 26 -22.10 6.32 -49.63
C ARG A 26 -21.16 5.38 -50.40
N ARG A 27 -20.64 5.90 -51.52
CA ARG A 27 -19.46 5.35 -52.23
C ARG A 27 -18.34 5.06 -51.21
N PRO A 28 -17.43 4.10 -51.49
CA PRO A 28 -16.21 3.97 -50.69
C PRO A 28 -15.52 5.34 -50.64
N PRO A 29 -14.95 5.74 -49.49
CA PRO A 29 -14.23 7.01 -49.44
C PRO A 29 -13.15 6.97 -50.52
N ALA A 30 -13.19 7.95 -51.42
CA ALA A 30 -12.10 8.17 -52.36
C ALA A 30 -10.79 8.24 -51.57
N ALA A 31 -9.73 7.65 -52.13
CA ALA A 31 -8.38 7.70 -51.56
C ALA A 31 -8.07 9.14 -51.14
N ARG A 32 -7.86 9.35 -49.83
CA ARG A 32 -7.42 10.63 -49.27
C ARG A 32 -6.05 10.99 -49.88
N PRO A 33 -5.73 12.28 -50.10
CA PRO A 33 -4.43 12.69 -50.60
C PRO A 33 -3.32 12.08 -49.74
N GLY A 34 -2.28 11.55 -50.38
CA GLY A 34 -1.30 10.67 -49.75
C GLY A 34 -0.64 11.32 -48.53
N ARG A 35 -0.86 10.75 -47.34
CA ARG A 35 -0.10 11.13 -46.13
C ARG A 35 1.41 11.00 -46.37
N PRO A 36 2.24 11.91 -45.84
CA PRO A 36 3.70 11.80 -45.86
C PRO A 36 4.17 10.42 -45.39
N GLU A 37 5.15 9.85 -46.08
CA GLU A 37 5.72 8.52 -45.76
C GLU A 37 6.22 8.46 -44.31
N THR A 38 6.86 9.55 -43.83
CA THR A 38 7.33 9.74 -42.45
C THR A 38 6.25 9.49 -41.40
N VAL A 39 5.06 10.02 -41.62
CA VAL A 39 3.94 9.91 -40.68
C VAL A 39 3.48 8.45 -40.60
N ARG A 40 3.44 7.75 -41.75
CA ARG A 40 3.08 6.33 -41.80
C ARG A 40 4.11 5.49 -41.05
N ASP A 41 5.40 5.75 -41.24
CA ASP A 41 6.48 5.02 -40.58
C ASP A 41 6.41 5.18 -39.05
N ILE A 42 6.23 6.41 -38.55
CA ILE A 42 6.13 6.68 -37.11
C ILE A 42 4.93 5.97 -36.49
N ILE A 43 3.78 6.02 -37.15
CA ILE A 43 2.54 5.37 -36.67
C ILE A 43 2.66 3.86 -36.73
N GLN A 44 3.20 3.30 -37.81
CA GLN A 44 3.41 1.87 -37.97
C GLN A 44 4.40 1.33 -36.92
N ASN A 45 5.54 2.00 -36.72
CA ASN A 45 6.50 1.66 -35.66
C ASN A 45 5.86 1.73 -34.27
N SER A 46 5.05 2.77 -34.00
CA SER A 46 4.34 2.92 -32.73
C SER A 46 3.34 1.79 -32.48
N LYS A 47 2.65 1.35 -33.54
CA LYS A 47 1.71 0.21 -33.50
C LYS A 47 2.40 -1.11 -33.25
N GLU A 48 3.55 -1.36 -33.87
CA GLU A 48 4.36 -2.56 -33.65
C GLU A 48 4.87 -2.63 -32.20
N VAL A 49 5.43 -1.53 -31.68
CA VAL A 49 5.85 -1.43 -30.29
C VAL A 49 4.67 -1.69 -29.35
N LEU A 50 3.52 -1.06 -29.59
CA LEU A 50 2.32 -1.26 -28.76
C LEU A 50 1.82 -2.70 -28.80
N THR A 51 1.91 -3.37 -29.95
CA THR A 51 1.56 -4.79 -30.10
C THR A 51 2.47 -5.66 -29.24
N VAL A 52 3.78 -5.43 -29.25
CA VAL A 52 4.74 -6.15 -28.39
C VAL A 52 4.44 -5.91 -26.90
N LEU A 53 4.17 -4.66 -26.49
CA LEU A 53 3.84 -4.34 -25.10
C LEU A 53 2.57 -5.06 -24.62
N ARG A 54 1.58 -5.21 -25.51
CA ARG A 54 0.31 -5.91 -25.24
C ARG A 54 0.45 -7.43 -25.18
N GLN A 55 1.39 -8.03 -25.90
CA GLN A 55 1.66 -9.46 -25.80
C GLN A 55 2.10 -9.84 -24.38
N GLY A 56 2.94 -9.00 -23.75
CA GLY A 56 3.34 -9.19 -22.35
C GLY A 56 2.29 -8.71 -21.32
N ASN A 57 1.37 -7.83 -21.72
CA ASN A 57 0.36 -7.22 -20.84
C ASN A 57 -0.98 -7.05 -21.58
N PRO A 58 -1.83 -8.10 -21.65
CA PRO A 58 -3.05 -8.07 -22.48
C PRO A 58 -4.05 -6.97 -22.09
N THR A 59 -4.05 -6.53 -20.84
CA THR A 59 -4.90 -5.47 -20.31
C THR A 59 -4.36 -4.06 -20.58
N PHE A 60 -3.13 -3.94 -21.06
CA PHE A 60 -2.46 -2.66 -21.27
C PHE A 60 -3.05 -1.89 -22.46
N LYS A 61 -3.75 -0.81 -22.14
CA LYS A 61 -4.35 0.11 -23.11
C LYS A 61 -3.98 1.55 -22.76
N PRO A 62 -2.88 2.08 -23.32
CA PRO A 62 -2.46 3.44 -22.99
C PRO A 62 -3.47 4.46 -23.49
N VAL A 63 -3.77 5.44 -22.64
CA VAL A 63 -4.65 6.57 -22.94
C VAL A 63 -3.81 7.84 -23.11
N LEU A 64 -4.04 8.56 -24.20
CA LEU A 64 -3.67 9.96 -24.36
C LEU A 64 -4.84 10.82 -23.89
N ALA A 65 -4.63 11.63 -22.86
CA ALA A 65 -5.58 12.64 -22.43
C ALA A 65 -5.19 14.00 -23.02
N ILE A 66 -6.15 14.67 -23.66
CA ILE A 66 -5.98 16.02 -24.22
C ILE A 66 -6.88 16.95 -23.42
N VAL A 67 -6.29 17.98 -22.81
CA VAL A 67 -7.03 19.07 -22.14
C VAL A 67 -7.02 20.27 -23.07
N GLN A 68 -8.19 20.63 -23.57
CA GLN A 68 -8.40 21.74 -24.50
C GLN A 68 -9.17 22.86 -23.82
N VAL A 69 -8.72 24.11 -23.99
CA VAL A 69 -9.40 25.31 -23.51
C VAL A 69 -9.83 26.16 -24.70
N GLY A 70 -11.15 26.27 -24.91
CA GLY A 70 -11.76 26.92 -26.10
C GLY A 70 -12.06 25.96 -27.26
N ASP A 71 -12.54 26.50 -28.37
CA ASP A 71 -13.03 25.72 -29.53
C ASP A 71 -12.02 25.67 -30.69
N ASP A 72 -11.30 24.55 -30.83
CA ASP A 72 -10.50 24.21 -32.03
C ASP A 72 -10.73 22.73 -32.43
N PRO A 73 -11.64 22.45 -33.39
CA PRO A 73 -11.99 21.08 -33.77
C PRO A 73 -10.94 20.40 -34.67
N PHE A 74 -9.98 21.12 -35.25
CA PHE A 74 -9.10 20.57 -36.30
C PHE A 74 -8.02 19.63 -35.73
N MET A 75 -7.33 20.06 -34.68
CA MET A 75 -6.28 19.25 -34.03
C MET A 75 -6.84 18.04 -33.27
N GLN A 76 -8.10 18.13 -32.83
CA GLN A 76 -8.84 17.04 -32.23
C GLN A 76 -9.00 15.89 -33.23
N GLU A 77 -9.48 16.16 -34.44
CA GLU A 77 -9.73 15.13 -35.44
C GLU A 77 -8.44 14.43 -35.91
N ILE A 78 -7.35 15.18 -36.09
CA ILE A 78 -6.04 14.62 -36.48
C ILE A 78 -5.50 13.68 -35.40
N SER A 79 -5.48 14.14 -34.14
CA SER A 79 -4.95 13.35 -33.03
C SER A 79 -5.79 12.11 -32.76
N GLN A 80 -7.12 12.23 -32.87
CA GLN A 80 -8.04 11.11 -32.70
C GLN A 80 -7.87 10.05 -33.79
N ASN A 81 -7.81 10.46 -35.07
CA ASN A 81 -7.60 9.53 -36.18
C ASN A 81 -6.28 8.74 -36.05
N MET A 82 -5.19 9.41 -35.65
CA MET A 82 -3.89 8.75 -35.49
C MET A 82 -3.82 7.85 -34.25
N ALA A 83 -4.46 8.25 -33.16
CA ALA A 83 -4.58 7.43 -31.96
C ALA A 83 -5.34 6.13 -32.27
N GLU A 84 -6.49 6.22 -32.95
CA GLU A 84 -7.29 5.06 -33.35
C GLU A 84 -6.51 4.10 -34.25
N GLU A 85 -5.78 4.62 -35.24
CA GLU A 85 -4.96 3.82 -36.16
C GLU A 85 -3.80 3.07 -35.47
N THR A 86 -3.17 3.72 -34.50
CA THR A 86 -2.12 3.13 -33.64
C THR A 86 -2.72 2.13 -32.64
N GLY A 87 -4.02 2.24 -32.37
CA GLY A 87 -4.75 1.45 -31.37
C GLY A 87 -4.64 2.01 -29.95
N LEU A 88 -4.38 3.30 -29.78
CA LEU A 88 -4.42 4.02 -28.51
C LEU A 88 -5.84 4.44 -28.15
N ASN A 89 -6.12 4.54 -26.85
CA ASN A 89 -7.33 5.20 -26.39
C ASN A 89 -7.08 6.71 -26.28
N ILE A 90 -8.09 7.50 -26.57
CA ILE A 90 -8.03 8.96 -26.40
C ILE A 90 -9.13 9.40 -25.45
N THR A 91 -8.83 10.37 -24.60
CA THR A 91 -9.81 11.05 -23.75
C THR A 91 -9.64 12.53 -23.97
N HIS A 92 -10.72 13.19 -24.39
CA HIS A 92 -10.70 14.62 -24.69
C HIS A 92 -11.51 15.36 -23.64
N ILE A 93 -10.92 16.37 -23.02
CA ILE A 93 -11.60 17.21 -22.05
C ILE A 93 -11.59 18.64 -22.58
N CYS A 94 -12.78 19.11 -22.95
CA CYS A 94 -13.01 20.47 -23.39
C CYS A 94 -13.44 21.33 -22.20
N LEU A 95 -12.64 22.33 -21.87
CA LEU A 95 -12.94 23.36 -20.89
C LEU A 95 -13.38 24.65 -21.61
N PRO A 96 -14.34 25.41 -21.05
CA PRO A 96 -14.71 26.72 -21.57
C PRO A 96 -13.52 27.68 -21.69
N SER A 97 -13.58 28.60 -22.65
CA SER A 97 -12.51 29.58 -22.89
C SER A 97 -12.20 30.49 -21.68
N GLU A 98 -13.21 30.67 -20.84
CA GLU A 98 -13.24 31.47 -19.62
C GLU A 98 -12.81 30.69 -18.37
N SER A 99 -12.43 29.41 -18.51
CA SER A 99 -11.95 28.60 -17.39
C SER A 99 -10.75 29.23 -16.72
N SER A 100 -10.78 29.22 -15.39
CA SER A 100 -9.70 29.75 -14.56
C SER A 100 -8.45 28.87 -14.62
N GLU A 101 -7.30 29.44 -14.26
CA GLU A 101 -6.04 28.71 -14.12
C GLU A 101 -6.18 27.49 -13.19
N ASP A 102 -6.87 27.65 -12.07
CA ASP A 102 -7.07 26.59 -11.07
C ASP A 102 -7.96 25.46 -11.58
N GLU A 103 -9.03 25.76 -12.32
CA GLU A 103 -9.91 24.74 -12.93
C GLU A 103 -9.16 23.86 -13.94
N ILE A 104 -8.27 24.47 -14.74
CA ILE A 104 -7.43 23.73 -15.69
C ILE A 104 -6.44 22.83 -14.93
N ILE A 105 -5.80 23.37 -13.88
CA ILE A 105 -4.86 22.61 -13.04
C ILE A 105 -5.56 21.42 -12.38
N ASP A 106 -6.75 21.59 -11.82
CA ASP A 106 -7.49 20.53 -11.14
C ASP A 106 -7.79 19.34 -12.07
N GLU A 107 -8.18 19.63 -13.32
CA GLU A 107 -8.43 18.57 -14.31
C GLU A 107 -7.12 17.88 -14.74
N VAL A 108 -6.02 18.63 -14.90
CA VAL A 108 -4.69 18.05 -15.15
C VAL A 108 -4.26 17.15 -13.99
N LEU A 109 -4.45 17.58 -12.74
CA LEU A 109 -4.12 16.79 -11.54
C LEU A 109 -4.95 15.51 -11.44
N LYS A 110 -6.23 15.56 -11.79
CA LYS A 110 -7.11 14.39 -11.87
C LYS A 110 -6.61 13.37 -12.90
N LEU A 111 -6.23 13.82 -14.10
CA LEU A 111 -5.68 12.95 -15.15
C LEU A 111 -4.27 12.42 -14.81
N ASN A 112 -3.45 13.20 -14.09
CA ASN A 112 -2.19 12.73 -13.54
C ASN A 112 -2.38 11.56 -12.56
N GLY A 113 -3.50 11.52 -11.84
CA GLY A 113 -3.87 10.44 -10.92
C GLY A 113 -4.44 9.19 -11.59
N ASP A 114 -4.93 9.27 -12.83
CA ASP A 114 -5.47 8.11 -13.55
C ASP A 114 -4.35 7.22 -14.11
N VAL A 115 -4.24 5.99 -13.59
CA VAL A 115 -3.28 4.97 -14.03
C VAL A 115 -3.48 4.51 -15.48
N LYS A 116 -4.65 4.76 -16.09
CA LYS A 116 -4.90 4.48 -17.51
C LYS A 116 -4.32 5.55 -18.43
N VAL A 117 -4.11 6.77 -17.91
CA VAL A 117 -3.54 7.90 -18.67
C VAL A 117 -2.03 7.82 -18.65
N HIS A 118 -1.43 7.67 -19.83
CA HIS A 118 0.01 7.55 -20.02
C HIS A 118 0.61 8.77 -20.73
N GLY A 119 -0.22 9.62 -21.34
CA GLY A 119 0.21 10.88 -21.90
C GLY A 119 -0.83 11.97 -21.68
N LEU A 120 -0.35 13.17 -21.41
CA LEU A 120 -1.11 14.40 -21.26
C LEU A 120 -0.61 15.43 -22.26
N ALA A 121 -1.52 15.96 -23.05
CA ALA A 121 -1.27 17.05 -23.99
C ALA A 121 -2.18 18.24 -23.67
N LEU A 122 -1.61 19.43 -23.69
CA LEU A 122 -2.31 20.67 -23.37
C LEU A 122 -2.54 21.47 -24.65
N GLN A 123 -3.81 21.78 -24.93
CA GLN A 123 -4.23 22.65 -26.03
C GLN A 123 -4.83 23.93 -25.44
N LEU A 124 -3.95 24.86 -25.10
CA LEU A 124 -4.31 26.09 -24.42
C LEU A 124 -4.50 27.25 -25.41
N SER A 125 -5.46 28.12 -25.12
CA SER A 125 -5.56 29.44 -25.75
C SER A 125 -4.41 30.34 -25.31
N SER A 126 -4.13 31.42 -26.05
CA SER A 126 -3.07 32.38 -25.69
C SER A 126 -3.26 33.04 -24.32
N GLY A 127 -4.51 33.19 -23.87
CA GLY A 127 -4.84 33.75 -22.55
C GLY A 127 -4.70 32.75 -21.40
N SER A 128 -4.68 31.44 -21.69
CA SER A 128 -4.61 30.36 -20.70
C SER A 128 -3.20 29.77 -20.57
N TYR A 129 -2.21 30.30 -21.30
CA TYR A 129 -0.85 29.78 -21.27
C TYR A 129 -0.09 30.29 -20.04
N SER A 130 0.12 29.42 -19.04
CA SER A 130 0.89 29.76 -17.84
C SER A 130 1.84 28.64 -17.42
N ASN A 131 3.00 29.02 -16.86
CA ASN A 131 3.98 28.05 -16.35
C ASN A 131 3.41 27.16 -15.23
N LYS A 132 2.41 27.63 -14.48
CA LYS A 132 1.75 26.82 -13.45
C LYS A 132 0.94 25.69 -14.07
N ILE A 133 0.17 25.97 -15.13
CA ILE A 133 -0.60 24.95 -15.86
C ILE A 133 0.35 23.94 -16.51
N LEU A 134 1.41 24.40 -17.17
CA LEU A 134 2.37 23.51 -17.83
C LEU A 134 3.04 22.58 -16.82
N ASN A 135 3.50 23.10 -15.68
CA ASN A 135 4.15 22.32 -14.63
C ASN A 135 3.18 21.52 -13.75
N ALA A 136 1.86 21.69 -13.91
CA ALA A 136 0.89 20.80 -13.30
C ALA A 136 0.93 19.41 -13.94
N VAL A 137 1.36 19.28 -15.21
CA VAL A 137 1.53 17.98 -15.88
C VAL A 137 2.71 17.23 -15.24
N LYS A 138 2.50 15.96 -14.87
CA LYS A 138 3.61 15.11 -14.38
C LYS A 138 4.66 14.93 -15.49
N PRO A 139 5.96 15.14 -15.22
CA PRO A 139 7.01 15.00 -16.23
C PRO A 139 7.00 13.64 -16.95
N GLU A 140 6.57 12.57 -16.27
CA GLU A 140 6.48 11.22 -16.83
C GLU A 140 5.30 11.06 -17.82
N LYS A 141 4.29 11.93 -17.75
CA LYS A 141 3.12 11.94 -18.65
C LYS A 141 3.17 13.10 -19.66
N ASP A 142 4.14 13.99 -19.58
CA ASP A 142 4.28 15.17 -20.43
C ASP A 142 4.76 14.81 -21.84
N VAL A 143 3.84 14.38 -22.70
CA VAL A 143 4.16 13.91 -24.07
C VAL A 143 4.44 15.04 -25.05
N ASP A 144 4.19 16.29 -24.65
CA ASP A 144 4.54 17.49 -25.42
C ASP A 144 5.85 18.15 -24.94
N GLY A 145 6.49 17.64 -23.89
CA GLY A 145 7.77 18.13 -23.38
C GLY A 145 7.72 19.58 -22.88
N VAL A 146 6.60 20.01 -22.32
CA VAL A 146 6.34 21.41 -21.93
C VAL A 146 6.75 21.75 -20.50
N THR A 147 6.95 20.74 -19.64
CA THR A 147 7.33 20.93 -18.24
C THR A 147 8.78 21.40 -18.11
N ASP A 148 9.08 22.17 -17.05
CA ASP A 148 10.44 22.64 -16.78
C ASP A 148 11.42 21.48 -16.58
N VAL A 149 10.94 20.35 -16.03
CA VAL A 149 11.74 19.14 -15.83
C VAL A 149 12.17 18.53 -17.16
N ASN A 150 11.24 18.33 -18.11
CA ASN A 150 11.59 17.76 -19.42
C ASN A 150 12.42 18.72 -20.25
N LEU A 151 12.09 20.01 -20.23
CA LEU A 151 12.85 21.03 -20.92
C LEU A 151 14.28 21.15 -20.37
N GLY A 152 14.44 21.17 -19.04
CA GLY A 152 15.74 21.22 -18.39
C GLY A 152 16.63 20.01 -18.72
N LYS A 153 16.05 18.81 -18.76
CA LYS A 153 16.74 17.59 -19.22
C LYS A 153 17.18 17.69 -20.68
N LEU A 154 16.31 18.19 -21.57
CA LEU A 154 16.65 18.40 -22.98
C LEU A 154 17.84 19.37 -23.13
N VAL A 155 17.79 20.51 -22.43
CA VAL A 155 18.85 21.53 -22.47
C VAL A 155 20.18 20.98 -21.96
N ARG A 156 20.17 20.24 -20.84
CA ARG A 156 21.37 19.56 -20.29
C ARG A 156 21.95 18.50 -21.21
N GLY A 157 21.13 17.86 -22.03
CA GLY A 157 21.54 16.80 -22.97
C GLY A 157 21.12 15.41 -22.58
N ASP A 158 20.26 15.29 -21.58
CA ASP A 158 19.65 14.05 -21.14
C ASP A 158 18.39 13.74 -21.94
N ALA A 159 18.42 13.95 -23.27
CA ALA A 159 17.26 13.81 -24.15
C ALA A 159 16.65 12.40 -24.12
N HIS A 160 17.43 11.39 -23.72
CA HIS A 160 16.98 10.02 -23.52
C HIS A 160 16.11 9.83 -22.26
N GLU A 161 16.19 10.74 -21.29
CA GLU A 161 15.43 10.74 -20.03
C GLU A 161 14.25 11.73 -19.99
N CYS A 162 13.97 12.44 -21.09
CA CYS A 162 12.87 13.38 -21.19
C CYS A 162 11.91 13.02 -22.33
N PHE A 163 10.84 13.81 -22.46
CA PHE A 163 10.05 13.90 -23.69
C PHE A 163 10.43 15.18 -24.41
N VAL A 164 10.73 15.06 -25.70
CA VAL A 164 11.05 16.20 -26.57
C VAL A 164 9.76 16.70 -27.19
N SER A 165 9.61 18.02 -27.29
CA SER A 165 8.46 18.65 -27.94
C SER A 165 8.23 18.06 -29.34
N PRO A 166 7.04 17.47 -29.60
CA PRO A 166 6.71 16.90 -30.90
C PRO A 166 6.84 17.91 -32.03
N THR A 167 6.46 19.17 -31.79
CA THR A 167 6.60 20.27 -32.74
C THR A 167 8.07 20.58 -33.03
N ALA A 168 8.90 20.76 -31.99
CA ALA A 168 10.31 21.05 -32.18
C ALA A 168 11.05 19.90 -32.89
N ARG A 169 10.68 18.65 -32.58
CA ARG A 169 11.23 17.47 -33.26
C ARG A 169 10.76 17.36 -34.70
N ALA A 170 9.50 17.68 -35.00
CA ALA A 170 8.98 17.70 -36.37
C ALA A 170 9.75 18.68 -37.26
N VAL A 171 10.08 19.88 -36.75
CA VAL A 171 10.90 20.88 -37.46
C VAL A 171 12.24 20.30 -37.91
N ILE A 172 12.91 19.59 -37.02
CA ILE A 172 14.20 18.96 -37.30
C ILE A 172 14.06 17.81 -38.29
N GLU A 173 13.06 16.95 -38.10
CA GLU A 173 12.88 15.75 -38.91
C GLU A 173 12.49 16.07 -40.36
N LEU A 174 11.75 17.17 -40.58
CA LEU A 174 11.47 17.70 -41.93
C LEU A 174 12.72 18.26 -42.62
N LEU A 175 13.59 18.96 -41.89
CA LEU A 175 14.85 19.49 -42.43
C LEU A 175 15.82 18.37 -42.81
N GLU A 176 15.99 17.38 -41.94
CA GLU A 176 16.86 16.23 -42.19
C GLU A 176 16.39 15.42 -43.42
N LYS A 177 15.08 15.29 -43.64
CA LYS A 177 14.52 14.64 -44.84
C LYS A 177 14.66 15.46 -46.12
N SER A 178 14.80 16.78 -46.00
CA SER A 178 15.01 17.68 -47.13
C SER A 178 16.48 17.75 -47.57
N ASP A 179 17.36 16.88 -47.04
CA ASP A 179 18.81 16.87 -47.23
C ASP A 179 19.49 18.23 -46.97
N LEU A 180 18.87 19.07 -46.12
CA LEU A 180 19.40 20.38 -45.74
C LEU A 180 20.41 20.23 -44.60
N ALA A 181 21.67 20.55 -44.88
CA ALA A 181 22.72 20.60 -43.86
C ALA A 181 22.43 21.72 -42.83
N ILE A 182 22.18 21.35 -41.58
CA ILE A 182 21.89 22.26 -40.46
C ILE A 182 23.17 22.89 -39.88
N ASP A 183 24.29 22.16 -39.95
CA ASP A 183 25.58 22.60 -39.38
C ASP A 183 26.06 23.91 -40.02
N GLY A 184 26.47 24.86 -39.18
CA GLY A 184 26.94 26.18 -39.58
C GLY A 184 25.85 27.14 -40.09
N LYS A 185 24.59 26.73 -40.20
CA LYS A 185 23.48 27.59 -40.67
C LYS A 185 23.01 28.55 -39.60
N LYS A 186 22.56 29.74 -40.02
CA LYS A 186 21.90 30.73 -39.17
C LYS A 186 20.40 30.48 -39.13
N VAL A 187 19.88 30.15 -37.94
CA VAL A 187 18.47 29.81 -37.74
C VAL A 187 17.79 30.91 -36.93
N LEU A 188 16.73 31.49 -37.48
CA LEU A 188 15.90 32.49 -36.81
C LEU A 188 14.61 31.85 -36.29
N VAL A 189 14.41 31.87 -34.97
CA VAL A 189 13.13 31.52 -34.35
C VAL A 189 12.32 32.81 -34.17
N LEU A 190 11.17 32.89 -34.83
CA LEU A 190 10.34 34.09 -34.91
C LEU A 190 8.98 33.87 -34.25
N GLY A 191 8.69 34.65 -33.22
CA GLY A 191 7.38 34.63 -32.56
C GLY A 191 7.06 33.36 -31.77
N ALA A 192 8.02 32.45 -31.58
CA ALA A 192 7.89 31.38 -30.58
C ALA A 192 8.18 31.93 -29.18
N HIS A 193 7.69 31.23 -28.15
CA HIS A 193 7.92 31.55 -26.75
C HIS A 193 8.08 30.28 -25.91
N GLY A 194 8.65 30.42 -24.71
CA GLY A 194 8.63 29.40 -23.67
C GLY A 194 9.29 28.09 -24.08
N SER A 195 8.61 26.97 -23.82
CA SER A 195 9.15 25.62 -24.03
C SER A 195 9.45 25.30 -25.49
N LEU A 196 8.63 25.80 -26.44
CA LEU A 196 8.85 25.56 -27.87
C LEU A 196 10.11 26.28 -28.36
N GLU A 197 10.27 27.56 -28.03
CA GLU A 197 11.45 28.34 -28.42
C GLU A 197 12.73 27.68 -27.91
N ALA A 198 12.76 27.34 -26.62
CA ALA A 198 13.92 26.72 -25.98
C ALA A 198 14.23 25.32 -26.55
N ALA A 199 13.20 24.50 -26.82
CA ALA A 199 13.40 23.18 -27.43
C ALA A 199 13.97 23.28 -28.85
N VAL A 200 13.42 24.18 -29.68
CA VAL A 200 13.91 24.42 -31.05
C VAL A 200 15.36 24.90 -31.01
N GLN A 201 15.66 25.94 -30.22
CA GLN A 201 17.02 26.45 -30.07
C GLN A 201 18.00 25.37 -29.66
N CYS A 202 17.67 24.57 -28.64
CA CYS A 202 18.53 23.49 -28.17
C CYS A 202 18.80 22.43 -29.25
N LEU A 203 17.76 21.99 -29.97
CA LEU A 203 17.89 20.95 -30.99
C LEU A 203 18.73 21.39 -32.19
N PHE A 204 18.62 22.66 -32.59
CA PHE A 204 19.43 23.24 -33.66
C PHE A 204 20.87 23.50 -33.23
N GLN A 205 21.10 24.06 -32.03
CA GLN A 205 22.45 24.29 -31.50
C GLN A 205 23.25 22.99 -31.40
N ARG A 206 22.61 21.90 -30.96
CA ARG A 206 23.24 20.57 -30.88
C ARG A 206 23.64 20.00 -32.25
N ARG A 207 23.11 20.56 -33.34
CA ARG A 207 23.46 20.22 -34.73
C ARG A 207 24.40 21.24 -35.37
N GLY A 208 25.00 22.13 -34.59
CA GLY A 208 25.99 23.10 -35.06
C GLY A 208 25.42 24.38 -35.67
N ALA A 209 24.10 24.61 -35.56
CA ALA A 209 23.49 25.83 -36.06
C ALA A 209 23.70 27.04 -35.14
N MET A 210 23.79 28.24 -35.73
CA MET A 210 23.82 29.51 -35.03
C MET A 210 22.40 30.04 -34.82
N MET A 211 21.99 30.19 -33.56
CA MET A 211 20.62 30.60 -33.24
C MET A 211 20.45 32.10 -33.12
N MET A 212 19.35 32.59 -33.65
CA MET A 212 18.79 33.91 -33.41
C MET A 212 17.33 33.72 -33.00
N SER A 213 16.83 34.53 -32.06
CA SER A 213 15.38 34.67 -31.85
C SER A 213 14.95 36.12 -31.79
N CYS A 214 13.69 36.36 -32.13
CA CYS A 214 13.04 37.66 -31.96
C CYS A 214 11.51 37.54 -32.01
N GLN A 215 10.86 38.60 -31.52
CA GLN A 215 9.42 38.77 -31.62
C GLN A 215 9.06 39.58 -32.86
N TRP A 216 7.83 39.42 -33.35
CA TRP A 216 7.34 40.12 -34.55
C TRP A 216 7.53 41.65 -34.50
N LYS A 217 7.41 42.25 -33.31
CA LYS A 217 7.53 43.71 -33.11
C LYS A 217 8.97 44.22 -32.94
N THR A 218 9.99 43.39 -33.20
CA THR A 218 11.39 43.76 -32.97
C THR A 218 11.91 44.70 -34.06
N GLN A 219 12.51 45.83 -33.69
CA GLN A 219 13.01 46.85 -34.65
C GLN A 219 14.04 46.32 -35.67
N GLN A 220 14.80 45.28 -35.32
CA GLN A 220 15.82 44.68 -36.19
C GLN A 220 15.32 43.44 -36.97
N LEU A 221 14.00 43.17 -36.97
CA LEU A 221 13.44 41.96 -37.58
C LEU A 221 13.85 41.81 -39.05
N GLN A 222 13.75 42.89 -39.84
CA GLN A 222 14.13 42.89 -41.25
C GLN A 222 15.59 42.45 -41.47
N LYS A 223 16.52 42.97 -40.67
CA LYS A 223 17.94 42.61 -40.75
C LYS A 223 18.15 41.13 -40.40
N LYS A 224 17.50 40.64 -39.34
CA LYS A 224 17.60 39.23 -38.92
C LYS A 224 17.02 38.26 -39.96
N LEU A 225 15.92 38.63 -40.61
CA LEU A 225 15.31 37.84 -41.69
C LEU A 225 16.24 37.73 -42.91
N GLN A 226 17.03 38.76 -43.20
CA GLN A 226 18.01 38.73 -44.30
C GLN A 226 19.26 37.90 -43.98
N GLU A 227 19.63 37.81 -42.70
CA GLU A 227 20.80 37.06 -42.24
C GLU A 227 20.53 35.57 -42.02
N ALA A 228 19.27 35.16 -41.91
CA ALA A 228 18.87 33.79 -41.63
C ALA A 228 18.94 32.90 -42.88
N ASP A 229 19.42 31.67 -42.70
CA ASP A 229 19.32 30.61 -43.70
C ASP A 229 18.02 29.80 -43.53
N ILE A 230 17.55 29.67 -42.28
CA ILE A 230 16.34 28.95 -41.90
C ILE A 230 15.51 29.83 -40.96
N VAL A 231 14.21 29.93 -41.18
CA VAL A 231 13.27 30.68 -40.34
C VAL A 231 12.21 29.73 -39.78
N VAL A 232 12.13 29.61 -38.46
CA VAL A 232 11.10 28.84 -37.75
C VAL A 232 10.07 29.80 -37.17
N ILE A 233 8.84 29.73 -37.66
CA ILE A 233 7.74 30.62 -37.26
C ILE A 233 6.90 29.96 -36.17
N GLY A 234 6.84 30.56 -34.98
CA GLY A 234 6.16 30.01 -33.80
C GLY A 234 4.78 30.60 -33.47
N SER A 235 4.42 31.74 -34.07
CA SER A 235 3.09 32.37 -33.90
C SER A 235 2.61 33.00 -35.21
N PRO A 236 1.31 33.29 -35.35
CA PRO A 236 0.75 33.88 -36.57
C PRO A 236 1.48 35.15 -37.00
N LYS A 237 1.75 35.30 -38.30
CA LYS A 237 2.38 36.50 -38.86
C LYS A 237 1.42 37.68 -38.82
N PRO A 238 1.80 38.83 -38.24
CA PRO A 238 1.05 40.08 -38.40
C PRO A 238 0.93 40.48 -39.89
N GLU A 239 -0.23 40.97 -40.30
CA GLU A 239 -0.47 41.43 -41.68
C GLU A 239 0.52 42.53 -42.09
N GLU A 240 0.92 43.37 -41.14
CA GLU A 240 1.81 44.53 -41.28
C GLU A 240 3.24 44.19 -41.73
N ILE A 241 3.66 42.93 -41.67
CA ILE A 241 5.04 42.51 -41.98
C ILE A 241 5.13 42.02 -43.44
N PRO A 242 5.87 42.73 -44.32
CA PRO A 242 5.93 42.38 -45.74
C PRO A 242 6.68 41.08 -46.00
N ILE A 243 6.17 40.24 -46.91
CA ILE A 243 6.86 39.02 -47.37
C ILE A 243 8.20 39.37 -48.03
N SER A 244 8.33 40.57 -48.62
CA SER A 244 9.55 41.07 -49.24
C SER A 244 10.75 41.22 -48.29
N TRP A 245 10.53 41.11 -46.97
CA TRP A 245 11.61 41.09 -45.98
C TRP A 245 12.36 39.75 -45.94
N ILE A 246 11.77 38.69 -46.48
CA ILE A 246 12.36 37.35 -46.54
C ILE A 246 13.18 37.23 -47.83
N ARG A 247 14.47 36.88 -47.70
CA ARG A 247 15.35 36.66 -48.85
C ARG A 247 14.85 35.45 -49.68
N PRO A 248 14.90 35.52 -51.02
CA PRO A 248 14.65 34.36 -51.88
C PRO A 248 15.57 33.18 -51.50
N GLY A 249 15.02 31.97 -51.46
CA GLY A 249 15.76 30.73 -51.17
C GLY A 249 16.01 30.43 -49.68
N ILE A 250 15.37 31.16 -48.75
CA ILE A 250 15.35 30.82 -47.31
C ILE A 250 14.41 29.65 -47.05
N THR A 251 14.79 28.69 -46.21
CA THR A 251 13.86 27.65 -45.75
C THR A 251 12.97 28.19 -44.63
N ILE A 252 11.65 28.26 -44.86
CA ILE A 252 10.67 28.66 -43.85
C ILE A 252 9.95 27.42 -43.32
N ILE A 253 9.86 27.29 -42.00
CA ILE A 253 9.11 26.23 -41.33
C ILE A 253 8.06 26.86 -40.42
N ASN A 254 6.79 26.61 -40.72
CA ASN A 254 5.70 27.16 -39.96
C ASN A 254 5.22 26.20 -38.87
N CYS A 255 5.37 26.60 -37.61
CA CYS A 255 4.83 25.91 -36.43
C CYS A 255 3.53 26.56 -35.90
N SER A 256 3.10 27.68 -36.49
CA SER A 256 1.92 28.44 -36.08
C SER A 256 0.64 27.97 -36.81
N ARG A 257 -0.50 27.98 -36.10
CA ARG A 257 -1.79 27.47 -36.59
C ARG A 257 -2.46 28.37 -37.64
N ASP A 258 -2.23 29.68 -37.59
CA ASP A 258 -2.87 30.67 -38.47
C ASP A 258 -1.84 31.36 -39.37
N PHE A 259 -1.44 30.68 -40.43
CA PHE A 259 -0.83 31.38 -41.57
C PHE A 259 -1.88 31.42 -42.69
N PRO A 260 -2.32 32.61 -43.14
CA PRO A 260 -3.18 32.67 -44.31
C PRO A 260 -2.41 32.09 -45.50
N THR A 261 -2.89 30.98 -46.03
CA THR A 261 -2.60 30.62 -47.42
C THR A 261 -3.40 31.60 -48.26
N GLU A 262 -2.76 32.67 -48.73
CA GLU A 262 -3.34 33.56 -49.74
C GLU A 262 -3.64 32.75 -51.00
N LYS A 263 -4.84 32.19 -51.09
CA LYS A 263 -5.43 31.64 -52.32
C LYS A 263 -6.15 32.70 -53.15
N HIS A 264 -5.85 33.98 -52.96
CA HIS A 264 -6.39 35.06 -53.78
C HIS A 264 -5.25 35.82 -54.49
N ASP A 265 -5.26 35.72 -55.82
CA ASP A 265 -4.51 36.50 -56.82
C ASP A 265 -2.99 36.29 -57.00
N PHE A 266 -2.60 35.08 -57.40
CA PHE A 266 -1.33 34.82 -58.10
C PHE A 266 -1.49 34.71 -59.63
N SER A 267 -2.18 35.67 -60.26
CA SER A 267 -2.25 35.76 -61.74
C SER A 267 -1.43 36.91 -62.34
N GLN A 268 -0.72 37.72 -61.53
CA GLN A 268 0.11 38.82 -62.04
C GLN A 268 1.43 38.99 -61.26
N SER A 269 2.34 38.02 -61.37
CA SER A 269 3.80 38.29 -61.36
C SER A 269 4.58 37.01 -61.68
N ASN A 270 5.48 37.09 -62.66
CA ASN A 270 6.35 36.00 -63.12
C ASN A 270 7.50 35.71 -62.13
N LEU A 271 7.18 35.36 -60.88
CA LEU A 271 8.14 34.82 -59.92
C LEU A 271 7.63 33.46 -59.45
N GLN A 272 8.19 32.38 -60.01
CA GLN A 272 7.99 31.02 -59.52
C GLN A 272 8.58 30.90 -58.11
N TYR A 273 7.75 31.11 -57.09
CA TYR A 273 8.03 30.79 -55.68
C TYR A 273 7.51 29.38 -55.33
N SER A 274 7.68 28.41 -56.24
CA SER A 274 7.16 27.04 -56.07
C SER A 274 7.95 26.17 -55.08
N ASP A 275 9.11 26.64 -54.61
CA ASP A 275 10.05 25.80 -53.83
C ASP A 275 10.15 26.21 -52.35
N LEU A 276 9.21 27.04 -51.85
CA LEU A 276 9.42 27.85 -50.64
C LEU A 276 8.50 27.59 -49.44
N VAL A 277 7.75 26.49 -49.44
CA VAL A 277 7.07 26.00 -48.24
C VAL A 277 7.25 24.49 -48.21
N VAL A 278 7.93 23.96 -47.19
CA VAL A 278 7.77 22.55 -46.85
C VAL A 278 6.36 22.43 -46.29
N GLU A 279 5.39 22.29 -47.20
CA GLU A 279 3.95 22.16 -46.90
C GLU A 279 3.61 20.75 -46.40
N GLU A 280 4.62 19.93 -46.06
CA GLU A 280 4.41 18.75 -45.21
C GLU A 280 4.19 19.21 -43.76
N ASP A 281 2.90 19.31 -43.42
CA ASP A 281 2.29 19.53 -42.12
C ASP A 281 3.17 19.23 -40.89
N VAL A 282 3.92 20.24 -40.39
CA VAL A 282 4.57 20.20 -39.07
C VAL A 282 3.57 19.73 -38.00
N SER A 283 2.32 20.17 -38.08
CA SER A 283 1.21 19.78 -37.20
C SER A 283 0.87 18.29 -37.27
N THR A 284 0.81 17.70 -38.47
CA THR A 284 0.51 16.28 -38.69
C THR A 284 1.68 15.41 -38.21
N LEU A 285 2.92 15.81 -38.50
CA LEU A 285 4.11 15.11 -38.00
C LEU A 285 4.24 15.22 -36.48
N ALA A 286 3.99 16.41 -35.91
CA ALA A 286 3.97 16.60 -34.46
C ALA A 286 2.89 15.75 -33.79
N ALA A 287 1.71 15.60 -34.39
CA ALA A 287 0.69 14.69 -33.89
C ALA A 287 1.20 13.24 -33.87
N ALA A 288 1.85 12.76 -34.94
CA ALA A 288 2.43 11.41 -34.98
C ALA A 288 3.55 11.21 -33.95
N LEU A 289 4.42 12.20 -33.77
CA LEU A 289 5.49 12.19 -32.76
C LEU A 289 4.95 12.24 -31.33
N ARG A 290 3.83 12.95 -31.09
CA ARG A 290 3.11 12.91 -29.81
C ARG A 290 2.60 11.51 -29.52
N ILE A 291 1.98 10.85 -30.50
CA ILE A 291 1.56 9.45 -30.37
C ILE A 291 2.74 8.54 -30.05
N GLN A 292 3.88 8.73 -30.70
CA GLN A 292 5.11 8.01 -30.37
C GLN A 292 5.57 8.28 -28.93
N ASN A 293 5.50 9.53 -28.45
CA ASN A 293 5.79 9.89 -27.07
C ASN A 293 4.84 9.19 -26.08
N VAL A 294 3.54 9.05 -26.39
CA VAL A 294 2.58 8.30 -25.56
C VAL A 294 2.97 6.82 -25.48
N VAL A 295 3.32 6.19 -26.60
CA VAL A 295 3.78 4.78 -26.61
C VAL A 295 5.09 4.64 -25.81
N ASN A 296 6.01 5.59 -25.95
CA ASN A 296 7.25 5.62 -25.18
C ASN A 296 7.01 5.80 -23.68
N SER A 297 6.07 6.67 -23.30
CA SER A 297 5.62 6.83 -21.92
C SER A 297 5.03 5.53 -21.39
N GLY A 298 4.11 4.92 -22.13
CA GLY A 298 3.54 3.62 -21.78
C GLY A 298 4.59 2.52 -21.58
N ARG A 299 5.61 2.48 -22.44
CA ARG A 299 6.76 1.58 -22.31
C ARG A 299 7.59 1.87 -21.05
N ARG A 300 7.87 3.15 -20.75
CA ARG A 300 8.60 3.56 -19.53
C ARG A 300 7.80 3.16 -18.28
N TRP A 301 6.51 3.46 -18.26
CA TRP A 301 5.59 3.08 -17.19
C TRP A 301 5.56 1.57 -16.95
N LEU A 302 5.39 0.74 -17.99
CA LEU A 302 5.42 -0.72 -17.85
C LEU A 302 6.74 -1.24 -17.26
N ARG A 303 7.88 -0.66 -17.66
CA ARG A 303 9.20 -0.99 -17.08
C ARG A 303 9.31 -0.57 -15.62
N GLU A 304 8.58 0.45 -15.18
CA GLU A 304 8.53 0.90 -13.78
C GLU A 304 7.62 0.01 -12.93
N GLN A 305 6.58 -0.57 -13.54
CA GLN A 305 5.69 -1.48 -12.84
C GLN A 305 6.39 -2.79 -12.42
N GLN A 306 7.39 -3.22 -13.19
CA GLN A 306 8.15 -4.44 -12.95
C GLN A 306 8.98 -4.37 -11.67
N TYR A 307 9.16 -5.53 -11.02
CA TYR A 307 10.12 -5.68 -9.93
C TYR A 307 11.51 -5.25 -10.39
N ARG A 308 12.22 -4.52 -9.53
CA ARG A 308 13.60 -4.09 -9.75
C ARG A 308 14.44 -4.49 -8.56
N ARG A 309 15.68 -4.87 -8.85
CA ARG A 309 16.68 -5.03 -7.79
C ARG A 309 16.84 -3.70 -7.04
N TRP A 310 16.81 -3.77 -5.72
CA TRP A 310 16.93 -2.59 -4.86
C TRP A 310 18.29 -1.92 -5.07
N LYS A 311 18.29 -0.59 -4.95
CA LYS A 311 19.50 0.23 -4.93
C LYS A 311 19.58 0.93 -3.57
N LEU A 312 19.50 0.14 -2.51
CA LEU A 312 19.44 0.64 -1.13
C LEU A 312 20.80 1.17 -0.67
N HIS A 313 20.84 2.42 -0.23
CA HIS A 313 22.03 3.02 0.36
C HIS A 313 22.04 2.81 1.88
N CYS A 314 22.76 1.83 2.41
CA CYS A 314 22.75 1.61 3.87
C CYS A 314 23.44 2.76 4.63
N LEU A 315 22.83 3.20 5.73
CA LEU A 315 23.40 4.22 6.61
C LEU A 315 24.54 3.62 7.42
N LYS A 316 25.62 4.37 7.61
CA LYS A 316 26.74 3.94 8.45
C LYS A 316 26.40 4.13 9.92
N LEU A 317 26.70 3.13 10.73
CA LEU A 317 26.67 3.22 12.18
C LEU A 317 28.05 3.55 12.75
N GLN A 318 28.06 4.32 13.84
CA GLN A 318 29.24 4.58 14.66
C GLN A 318 28.94 4.17 16.11
N PRO A 319 29.07 2.87 16.45
CA PRO A 319 28.79 2.40 17.79
C PRO A 319 29.76 3.00 18.82
N LEU A 320 29.22 3.43 19.96
CA LEU A 320 29.97 3.96 21.10
C LEU A 320 30.05 2.91 22.21
N SER A 321 31.13 2.99 23.01
CA SER A 321 31.32 2.17 24.20
C SER A 321 31.75 3.08 25.36
N PRO A 322 31.03 3.11 26.50
CA PRO A 322 29.81 2.35 26.80
C PRO A 322 28.63 2.72 25.87
N VAL A 323 27.74 1.76 25.64
CA VAL A 323 26.55 1.96 24.78
C VAL A 323 25.63 3.00 25.45
N PRO A 324 25.26 4.10 24.74
CA PRO A 324 24.36 5.12 25.28
C PRO A 324 22.94 4.59 25.49
N SER A 325 22.06 5.41 26.05
CA SER A 325 20.63 5.04 26.13
C SER A 325 20.00 4.92 24.74
N ASP A 326 18.97 4.09 24.62
CA ASP A 326 18.31 3.83 23.33
C ASP A 326 17.82 5.12 22.64
N ILE A 327 17.30 6.07 23.42
CA ILE A 327 16.81 7.36 22.89
C ILE A 327 17.94 8.27 22.42
N GLU A 328 19.10 8.26 23.09
CA GLU A 328 20.29 9.01 22.65
C GLU A 328 20.83 8.43 21.34
N ILE A 329 20.86 7.10 21.21
CA ILE A 329 21.25 6.44 19.95
C ILE A 329 20.26 6.78 18.84
N SER A 330 18.94 6.74 19.11
CA SER A 330 17.92 7.07 18.12
C SER A 330 18.03 8.52 17.63
N ARG A 331 18.22 9.48 18.55
CA ARG A 331 18.39 10.91 18.22
C ARG A 331 19.74 11.22 17.57
N GLY A 332 20.76 10.42 17.85
CA GLY A 332 22.09 10.55 17.27
C GLY A 332 22.18 10.12 15.81
N GLN A 333 21.17 9.43 15.28
CA GLN A 333 21.14 8.93 13.91
C GLN A 333 20.08 9.68 13.08
N SER A 334 20.52 10.33 12.00
CA SER A 334 19.57 10.94 11.04
C SER A 334 18.97 9.87 10.13
N PRO A 335 17.64 9.68 10.13
CA PRO A 335 16.98 8.77 9.20
C PRO A 335 17.05 9.32 7.76
N LYS A 336 16.97 8.44 6.76
CA LYS A 336 16.67 8.87 5.40
C LYS A 336 15.28 9.49 5.33
N ALA A 337 15.08 10.42 4.40
CA ALA A 337 13.74 10.78 3.99
C ALA A 337 12.99 9.54 3.46
N VAL A 338 11.75 9.36 3.88
CA VAL A 338 11.00 8.12 3.63
C VAL A 338 10.68 7.89 2.15
N ASP A 339 10.55 8.96 1.37
CA ASP A 339 10.38 8.92 -0.09
C ASP A 339 11.64 8.41 -0.80
N VAL A 340 12.83 8.78 -0.30
CA VAL A 340 14.11 8.24 -0.76
C VAL A 340 14.19 6.75 -0.46
N LEU A 341 13.89 6.34 0.78
CA LEU A 341 13.85 4.92 1.15
C LEU A 341 12.86 4.14 0.29
N ALA A 342 11.65 4.67 0.11
CA ALA A 342 10.61 4.04 -0.71
C ALA A 342 11.08 3.81 -2.15
N LYS A 343 11.70 4.83 -2.75
CA LYS A 343 12.27 4.73 -4.10
C LYS A 343 13.39 3.68 -4.19
N GLU A 344 14.27 3.62 -3.19
CA GLU A 344 15.38 2.66 -3.14
C GLU A 344 14.93 1.19 -3.09
N ILE A 345 13.77 0.93 -2.46
CA ILE A 345 13.17 -0.41 -2.32
C ILE A 345 12.11 -0.72 -3.40
N GLY A 346 11.95 0.14 -4.41
CA GLY A 346 11.08 -0.12 -5.56
C GLY A 346 9.59 0.18 -5.35
N LEU A 347 9.25 1.00 -4.33
CA LEU A 347 7.92 1.60 -4.22
C LEU A 347 7.76 2.74 -5.23
N LEU A 348 6.58 2.84 -5.82
CA LEU A 348 6.22 3.95 -6.71
C LEU A 348 5.71 5.15 -5.90
N ALA A 349 5.85 6.35 -6.47
CA ALA A 349 5.46 7.60 -5.80
C ALA A 349 3.95 7.65 -5.46
N ASP A 350 3.11 6.99 -6.26
CA ASP A 350 1.66 6.89 -6.04
C ASP A 350 1.25 5.74 -5.11
N GLU A 351 2.21 4.92 -4.65
CA GLU A 351 2.01 3.84 -3.69
C GLU A 351 2.30 4.25 -2.24
N ILE A 352 2.81 5.46 -2.02
CA ILE A 352 3.15 5.97 -0.69
C ILE A 352 2.31 7.20 -0.32
N GLU A 353 1.98 7.31 0.96
CA GLU A 353 1.33 8.48 1.57
C GLU A 353 2.23 8.95 2.70
N ILE A 354 2.87 10.11 2.53
CA ILE A 354 3.94 10.59 3.42
C ILE A 354 3.36 11.21 4.70
N TYR A 355 3.93 10.85 5.86
CA TYR A 355 3.57 11.38 7.19
C TYR A 355 4.81 11.99 7.86
N GLY A 356 5.12 13.26 7.55
CA GLY A 356 6.38 13.87 7.96
C GLY A 356 7.56 13.38 7.12
N GLN A 357 8.78 13.43 7.63
CA GLN A 357 9.96 13.08 6.82
C GLN A 357 10.38 11.60 6.91
N SER A 358 10.00 10.91 7.98
CA SER A 358 10.60 9.64 8.41
C SER A 358 9.69 8.42 8.21
N LYS A 359 8.40 8.62 7.90
CA LYS A 359 7.41 7.54 7.82
C LYS A 359 6.34 7.79 6.74
N ALA A 360 5.84 6.72 6.16
CA ALA A 360 4.81 6.76 5.11
C ALA A 360 3.88 5.54 5.19
N LYS A 361 2.61 5.71 4.85
CA LYS A 361 1.67 4.60 4.64
C LYS A 361 1.88 4.02 3.24
N VAL A 362 1.86 2.70 3.10
CA VAL A 362 2.01 2.01 1.81
C VAL A 362 0.68 1.44 1.32
N ARG A 363 0.29 1.78 0.10
CA ARG A 363 -0.98 1.39 -0.51
C ARG A 363 -0.98 -0.08 -0.93
N LEU A 364 -2.17 -0.68 -0.85
CA LEU A 364 -2.37 -2.09 -1.21
C LEU A 364 -2.33 -2.35 -2.73
N SER A 365 -2.38 -1.31 -3.57
CA SER A 365 -2.27 -1.42 -5.04
C SER A 365 -0.96 -2.09 -5.48
N LEU A 366 0.08 -2.04 -4.65
CA LEU A 366 1.33 -2.76 -4.87
C LEU A 366 1.13 -4.27 -4.99
N LEU A 367 0.22 -4.86 -4.20
CA LEU A 367 -0.02 -6.31 -4.26
C LEU A 367 -0.57 -6.73 -5.62
N GLU A 368 -1.40 -5.90 -6.26
CA GLU A 368 -1.89 -6.14 -7.62
C GLU A 368 -0.78 -5.97 -8.66
N ARG A 369 0.07 -4.94 -8.49
CA ARG A 369 1.21 -4.68 -9.38
C ARG A 369 2.24 -5.81 -9.35
N LEU A 370 2.54 -6.33 -8.16
CA LEU A 370 3.55 -7.37 -7.93
C LEU A 370 2.95 -8.76 -7.72
N LYS A 371 1.69 -9.01 -8.12
CA LYS A 371 1.02 -10.30 -7.89
C LYS A 371 1.79 -11.51 -8.45
N ASP A 372 2.41 -11.32 -9.62
CA ASP A 372 3.15 -12.36 -10.36
C ASP A 372 4.63 -12.47 -9.92
N GLN A 373 5.11 -11.55 -9.08
CA GLN A 373 6.45 -11.62 -8.50
C GLN A 373 6.48 -12.73 -7.44
N ALA A 374 7.50 -13.60 -7.47
CA ALA A 374 7.65 -14.61 -6.44
C ALA A 374 7.95 -13.99 -5.06
N ASP A 375 7.34 -14.55 -4.02
CA ASP A 375 7.56 -14.14 -2.63
C ASP A 375 8.98 -14.51 -2.18
N GLY A 376 9.58 -13.66 -1.35
CA GLY A 376 10.83 -13.97 -0.66
C GLY A 376 10.70 -15.03 0.43
N LYS A 377 11.79 -15.24 1.17
CA LYS A 377 11.83 -16.12 2.34
C LYS A 377 11.17 -15.45 3.54
N TYR A 378 10.36 -16.21 4.27
CA TYR A 378 9.59 -15.69 5.40
C TYR A 378 10.13 -16.22 6.74
N VAL A 379 10.82 -15.39 7.51
CA VAL A 379 11.48 -15.79 8.76
C VAL A 379 10.69 -15.28 9.95
N LEU A 380 10.36 -16.17 10.88
CA LEU A 380 9.72 -15.81 12.14
C LEU A 380 10.75 -15.73 13.27
N VAL A 381 10.75 -14.64 14.02
CA VAL A 381 11.46 -14.51 15.29
C VAL A 381 10.48 -14.76 16.45
N ALA A 382 10.78 -15.75 17.26
CA ALA A 382 10.11 -16.07 18.51
C ALA A 382 11.13 -16.07 19.66
N GLY A 383 10.69 -16.33 20.88
CA GLY A 383 11.60 -16.44 22.03
C GLY A 383 11.26 -17.60 22.94
N ILE A 384 12.11 -17.81 23.92
CA ILE A 384 11.80 -18.65 25.08
C ILE A 384 10.66 -18.05 25.92
N THR A 385 10.19 -18.80 26.91
CA THR A 385 9.16 -18.31 27.83
C THR A 385 9.63 -17.01 28.49
N PRO A 386 8.86 -15.90 28.39
CA PRO A 386 9.36 -14.60 28.82
C PRO A 386 9.66 -14.53 30.31
N THR A 387 10.71 -13.78 30.65
CA THR A 387 11.09 -13.48 32.03
C THR A 387 11.11 -11.97 32.27
N PRO A 388 11.03 -11.48 33.53
CA PRO A 388 11.20 -10.06 33.84
C PRO A 388 12.54 -9.45 33.38
N LEU A 389 13.55 -10.29 33.11
CA LEU A 389 14.88 -9.88 32.65
C LEU A 389 14.90 -9.46 31.17
N GLY A 390 13.91 -9.91 30.38
CA GLY A 390 13.77 -9.63 28.96
C GLY A 390 14.73 -10.42 28.07
N GLU A 391 14.23 -10.90 26.93
CA GLU A 391 15.02 -11.70 25.99
C GLU A 391 15.61 -10.86 24.83
N GLY A 392 14.99 -9.71 24.54
CA GLY A 392 15.39 -8.86 23.42
C GLY A 392 14.95 -9.38 22.03
N LYS A 393 13.76 -9.98 21.93
CA LYS A 393 13.20 -10.50 20.67
C LYS A 393 13.25 -9.48 19.52
N SER A 394 12.66 -8.30 19.72
CA SER A 394 12.64 -7.26 18.69
C SER A 394 14.04 -6.72 18.39
N THR A 395 14.95 -6.72 19.36
CA THR A 395 16.36 -6.38 19.17
C THR A 395 17.04 -7.36 18.21
N VAL A 396 16.78 -8.67 18.37
CA VAL A 396 17.25 -9.70 17.45
C VAL A 396 16.62 -9.56 16.07
N THR A 397 15.30 -9.31 15.99
CA THR A 397 14.60 -9.07 14.71
C THR A 397 15.26 -7.97 13.92
N ILE A 398 15.53 -6.83 14.56
CA ILE A 398 16.16 -5.68 13.91
C ILE A 398 17.64 -5.93 13.63
N GLY A 399 18.38 -6.55 14.55
CA GLY A 399 19.77 -6.93 14.33
C GLY A 399 19.95 -7.87 13.13
N LEU A 400 19.07 -8.87 13.01
CA LEU A 400 19.05 -9.82 11.90
C LEU A 400 18.74 -9.14 10.56
N VAL A 401 17.70 -8.29 10.49
CA VAL A 401 17.37 -7.62 9.22
C VAL A 401 18.50 -6.66 8.80
N GLN A 402 19.10 -5.95 9.76
CA GLN A 402 20.26 -5.09 9.52
C GLN A 402 21.46 -5.89 9.01
N ALA A 403 21.74 -7.05 9.60
CA ALA A 403 22.81 -7.94 9.17
C ALA A 403 22.59 -8.44 7.72
N LEU A 404 21.37 -8.90 7.40
CA LEU A 404 21.03 -9.36 6.05
C LEU A 404 21.18 -8.23 5.02
N THR A 405 20.68 -7.04 5.34
CA THR A 405 20.67 -5.92 4.39
C THR A 405 21.99 -5.17 4.33
N ALA A 406 22.46 -4.58 5.43
CA ALA A 406 23.62 -3.70 5.43
C ALA A 406 24.96 -4.44 5.34
N HIS A 407 25.03 -5.70 5.77
CA HIS A 407 26.29 -6.45 5.86
C HIS A 407 26.38 -7.62 4.88
N LEU A 408 25.25 -8.22 4.49
CA LEU A 408 25.22 -9.31 3.50
C LEU A 408 24.65 -8.89 2.13
N ASN A 409 24.18 -7.64 1.98
CA ASN A 409 23.62 -7.08 0.75
C ASN A 409 22.47 -7.92 0.17
N VAL A 410 21.62 -8.44 1.06
CA VAL A 410 20.40 -9.17 0.74
C VAL A 410 19.20 -8.24 0.98
N ASN A 411 18.29 -8.16 0.01
CA ASN A 411 17.05 -7.42 0.19
C ASN A 411 16.30 -7.99 1.39
N SER A 412 16.09 -7.19 2.42
CA SER A 412 15.35 -7.65 3.58
C SER A 412 14.47 -6.58 4.19
N PHE A 413 13.41 -7.05 4.82
CA PHE A 413 12.38 -6.23 5.46
C PHE A 413 12.12 -6.76 6.86
N ALA A 414 11.89 -5.87 7.82
CA ALA A 414 11.31 -6.27 9.11
C ALA A 414 9.83 -5.90 9.19
N CYS A 415 9.01 -6.77 9.76
CA CYS A 415 7.59 -6.52 10.01
C CYS A 415 7.31 -6.60 11.52
N LEU A 416 7.03 -5.45 12.13
CA LEU A 416 6.81 -5.31 13.57
C LEU A 416 5.38 -4.90 13.91
N ARG A 417 5.00 -5.20 15.15
CA ARG A 417 3.76 -4.70 15.73
C ARG A 417 3.90 -3.24 16.12
N GLN A 418 2.83 -2.48 15.95
CA GLN A 418 2.70 -1.16 16.56
C GLN A 418 2.50 -1.32 18.08
N PRO A 419 3.29 -0.62 18.91
CA PRO A 419 3.07 -0.62 20.36
C PRO A 419 1.84 0.21 20.72
N SER A 420 1.18 -0.15 21.82
CA SER A 420 0.22 0.75 22.48
C SER A 420 0.97 1.92 23.09
N GLN A 421 0.40 3.13 23.02
CA GLN A 421 0.98 4.31 23.66
C GLN A 421 0.78 4.29 25.19
N GLY A 422 -0.24 3.57 25.69
CA GLY A 422 -0.59 3.54 27.11
C GLY A 422 0.59 3.13 28.01
N PRO A 423 1.28 2.00 27.72
CA PRO A 423 2.49 1.59 28.44
C PRO A 423 3.66 2.59 28.41
N THR A 424 3.78 3.42 27.36
CA THR A 424 4.83 4.44 27.22
C THR A 424 4.84 5.43 28.37
N PHE A 425 3.66 5.79 28.89
CA PHE A 425 3.49 6.70 30.03
C PHE A 425 3.43 6.00 31.39
N GLY A 426 3.63 4.67 31.42
CA GLY A 426 3.65 3.86 32.63
C GLY A 426 5.05 3.34 32.93
N VAL A 427 5.28 2.06 32.57
CA VAL A 427 6.50 1.32 32.90
C VAL A 427 7.32 0.96 31.65
N LYS A 428 6.72 1.03 30.46
CA LYS A 428 7.31 0.57 29.19
C LYS A 428 7.27 1.66 28.12
N GLY A 429 8.17 2.62 28.20
CA GLY A 429 8.60 3.41 27.03
C GLY A 429 9.98 2.91 26.61
N GLY A 430 10.10 2.20 25.49
CA GLY A 430 11.34 1.57 25.05
C GLY A 430 11.47 1.56 23.54
N ALA A 431 12.68 1.34 23.01
CA ALA A 431 12.89 1.28 21.58
C ALA A 431 12.13 0.12 20.92
N ALA A 432 11.83 0.24 19.63
CA ALA A 432 11.47 -0.89 18.78
C ALA A 432 12.71 -1.74 18.49
N GLY A 433 13.13 -2.53 19.48
CA GLY A 433 14.46 -3.15 19.53
C GLY A 433 15.24 -2.62 20.73
N GLY A 434 16.54 -2.39 20.57
CA GLY A 434 17.37 -1.77 21.60
C GLY A 434 18.83 -1.58 21.17
N GLY A 435 19.51 -0.63 21.80
CA GLY A 435 20.89 -0.26 21.48
C GLY A 435 21.03 0.17 20.03
N TYR A 436 22.00 -0.40 19.32
CA TYR A 436 22.27 -0.14 17.90
C TYR A 436 21.42 -0.98 16.93
N ALA A 437 20.44 -1.74 17.45
CA ALA A 437 19.48 -2.52 16.68
C ALA A 437 18.05 -2.11 17.03
N GLN A 438 17.62 -0.97 16.48
CA GLN A 438 16.29 -0.39 16.70
C GLN A 438 15.72 0.32 15.46
N VAL A 439 14.40 0.49 15.41
CA VAL A 439 13.69 1.35 14.45
C VAL A 439 13.79 2.81 14.88
N ILE A 440 13.97 3.71 13.92
CA ILE A 440 14.03 5.17 14.15
C ILE A 440 13.04 5.93 13.27
N PRO A 441 12.54 7.10 13.72
CA PRO A 441 12.72 7.68 15.06
C PRO A 441 11.88 6.99 16.15
N MET A 442 12.47 6.78 17.33
CA MET A 442 11.83 6.05 18.43
C MET A 442 10.59 6.76 19.00
N GLU A 443 10.60 8.09 19.06
CA GLU A 443 9.48 8.88 19.60
C GLU A 443 8.23 8.76 18.73
N GLU A 444 8.42 8.79 17.40
CA GLU A 444 7.33 8.63 16.45
C GLU A 444 6.76 7.21 16.48
N PHE A 445 7.60 6.20 16.73
CA PHE A 445 7.19 4.80 16.85
C PHE A 445 6.29 4.54 18.06
N ASN A 446 6.58 5.17 19.20
CA ASN A 446 5.94 4.86 20.49
C ASN A 446 4.67 5.66 20.81
N LEU A 447 4.38 6.70 20.03
CA LEU A 447 3.24 7.59 20.26
C LEU A 447 2.14 7.34 19.22
N HIS A 448 1.77 8.36 18.46
CA HIS A 448 0.61 8.29 17.58
C HIS A 448 0.90 7.57 16.25
N LEU A 449 2.18 7.41 15.88
CA LEU A 449 2.64 6.88 14.60
C LEU A 449 1.88 7.52 13.42
N THR A 450 0.92 6.79 12.84
CA THR A 450 0.09 7.20 11.71
C THR A 450 -1.41 7.26 12.04
N GLY A 451 -1.78 7.09 13.31
CA GLY A 451 -3.16 7.19 13.79
C GLY A 451 -3.97 5.89 13.76
N ASP A 452 -3.34 4.74 13.49
CA ASP A 452 -4.04 3.45 13.31
C ASP A 452 -4.83 3.03 14.56
N ILE A 453 -4.21 3.14 15.74
CA ILE A 453 -4.87 2.83 17.02
C ILE A 453 -6.00 3.83 17.32
N HIS A 454 -5.88 5.08 16.87
CA HIS A 454 -6.95 6.07 17.00
C HIS A 454 -8.16 5.70 16.12
N ALA A 455 -7.91 5.25 14.88
CA ALA A 455 -8.95 4.74 13.99
C ALA A 455 -9.65 3.51 14.59
N ILE A 456 -8.91 2.58 15.18
CA ILE A 456 -9.46 1.42 15.90
C ILE A 456 -10.32 1.88 17.07
N THR A 457 -9.84 2.84 17.86
CA THR A 457 -10.57 3.38 19.02
C THR A 457 -11.89 4.00 18.57
N ALA A 458 -11.87 4.82 17.52
CA ALA A 458 -13.06 5.45 16.96
C ALA A 458 -14.05 4.41 16.42
N ALA A 459 -13.58 3.43 15.65
CA ALA A 459 -14.42 2.37 15.09
C ALA A 459 -15.05 1.48 16.18
N ASN A 460 -14.26 1.06 17.16
CA ASN A 460 -14.74 0.23 18.27
C ASN A 460 -15.81 0.96 19.09
N ASN A 461 -15.58 2.24 19.38
CA ASN A 461 -16.49 3.05 20.17
C ASN A 461 -17.75 3.46 19.39
N LEU A 462 -17.66 3.60 18.06
CA LEU A 462 -18.83 3.76 17.19
C LEU A 462 -19.73 2.52 17.25
N LEU A 463 -19.16 1.31 17.18
CA LEU A 463 -19.93 0.08 17.32
C LEU A 463 -20.58 -0.03 18.72
N ALA A 464 -19.85 0.31 19.78
CA ALA A 464 -20.40 0.36 21.13
C ALA A 464 -21.57 1.37 21.26
N ALA A 465 -21.43 2.56 20.66
CA ALA A 465 -22.49 3.55 20.62
C ALA A 465 -23.71 3.05 19.83
N ALA A 466 -23.49 2.39 18.69
CA ALA A 466 -24.58 1.84 17.87
C ALA A 466 -25.40 0.79 18.63
N ILE A 467 -24.78 -0.06 19.45
CA ILE A 467 -25.48 -1.01 20.32
C ILE A 467 -26.40 -0.28 21.29
N ASP A 468 -25.87 0.69 22.03
CA ASP A 468 -26.63 1.42 23.06
C ASP A 468 -27.77 2.24 22.43
N THR A 469 -27.50 2.93 21.32
CA THR A 469 -28.51 3.68 20.54
C THR A 469 -29.59 2.75 20.00
N ARG A 470 -29.22 1.54 19.54
CA ARG A 470 -30.19 0.57 19.02
C ARG A 470 -31.15 0.12 20.11
N ILE A 471 -30.64 -0.25 21.28
CA ILE A 471 -31.45 -0.68 22.44
C ILE A 471 -32.41 0.43 22.84
N LEU A 472 -31.91 1.67 22.96
CA LEU A 472 -32.74 2.83 23.30
C LEU A 472 -33.89 2.99 22.29
N HIS A 473 -33.58 3.06 20.99
CA HIS A 473 -34.59 3.29 19.98
C HIS A 473 -35.63 2.17 19.87
N GLU A 474 -35.22 0.90 20.01
CA GLU A 474 -36.16 -0.23 19.98
C GLU A 474 -37.11 -0.22 21.18
N SER A 475 -36.66 0.24 22.34
CA SER A 475 -37.48 0.30 23.54
C SER A 475 -38.53 1.43 23.53
N THR A 476 -38.29 2.50 22.76
CA THR A 476 -39.15 3.70 22.77
C THR A 476 -40.01 3.85 21.52
N GLN A 477 -39.91 2.97 20.53
CA GLN A 477 -40.59 3.11 19.23
C GLN A 477 -41.33 1.85 18.80
N THR A 478 -42.39 2.07 18.01
CA THR A 478 -43.12 0.99 17.33
C THR A 478 -42.33 0.46 16.14
N ASP A 479 -42.60 -0.79 15.77
CA ASP A 479 -41.90 -1.51 14.69
C ASP A 479 -42.04 -0.78 13.36
N LYS A 480 -43.24 -0.24 13.09
CA LYS A 480 -43.51 0.57 11.91
C LYS A 480 -42.70 1.86 11.90
N ALA A 481 -42.53 2.52 13.05
CA ALA A 481 -41.71 3.73 13.14
C ALA A 481 -40.22 3.42 12.93
N LEU A 482 -39.72 2.33 13.52
CA LEU A 482 -38.35 1.85 13.31
C LEU A 482 -38.10 1.50 11.84
N TYR A 483 -38.99 0.73 11.23
CA TYR A 483 -38.93 0.38 9.82
C TYR A 483 -38.89 1.61 8.92
N ASN A 484 -39.74 2.59 9.19
CA ASN A 484 -39.78 3.84 8.42
C ASN A 484 -38.49 4.67 8.52
N ARG A 485 -37.75 4.56 9.62
CA ARG A 485 -36.44 5.21 9.76
C ARG A 485 -35.33 4.42 9.08
N LEU A 486 -35.38 3.09 9.16
CA LEU A 486 -34.40 2.21 8.52
C LEU A 486 -34.52 2.26 6.99
N VAL A 487 -35.74 2.30 6.48
CA VAL A 487 -36.04 2.31 5.04
C VAL A 487 -36.83 3.58 4.70
N PRO A 488 -36.20 4.77 4.74
CA PRO A 488 -36.88 6.03 4.56
C PRO A 488 -37.42 6.18 3.13
N LEU A 489 -38.46 7.00 2.99
CA LEU A 489 -38.98 7.41 1.68
C LEU A 489 -38.08 8.54 1.14
N VAL A 490 -37.32 8.28 0.08
CA VAL A 490 -36.47 9.29 -0.58
C VAL A 490 -37.02 9.51 -1.98
N ASN A 491 -37.38 10.76 -2.31
CA ASN A 491 -38.01 11.12 -3.59
C ASN A 491 -39.23 10.24 -3.96
N GLY A 492 -40.01 9.83 -2.96
CA GLY A 492 -41.20 8.99 -3.15
C GLY A 492 -40.93 7.50 -3.33
N VAL A 493 -39.67 7.05 -3.25
CA VAL A 493 -39.30 5.64 -3.39
C VAL A 493 -38.65 5.12 -2.12
N ARG A 494 -38.96 3.87 -1.74
CA ARG A 494 -38.25 3.12 -0.70
C ARG A 494 -37.44 2.03 -1.37
N GLU A 495 -36.17 1.94 -1.00
CA GLU A 495 -35.27 0.91 -1.51
C GLU A 495 -34.47 0.33 -0.34
N PHE A 496 -34.26 -0.98 -0.37
CA PHE A 496 -33.32 -1.61 0.55
C PHE A 496 -31.89 -1.36 0.07
N SER A 497 -31.03 -0.94 0.98
CA SER A 497 -29.58 -0.94 0.78
C SER A 497 -29.01 -2.37 0.79
N GLU A 498 -27.79 -2.56 0.29
CA GLU A 498 -27.13 -3.88 0.26
C GLU A 498 -27.04 -4.55 1.63
N ILE A 499 -26.78 -3.78 2.69
CA ILE A 499 -26.70 -4.29 4.07
C ILE A 499 -28.08 -4.76 4.58
N GLN A 500 -29.16 -4.08 4.17
CA GLN A 500 -30.53 -4.45 4.51
C GLN A 500 -30.98 -5.71 3.76
N LEU A 501 -30.63 -5.83 2.47
CA LEU A 501 -30.84 -7.06 1.70
C LEU A 501 -30.09 -8.24 2.31
N SER A 502 -28.86 -8.01 2.77
CA SER A 502 -28.06 -9.04 3.47
C SER A 502 -28.72 -9.49 4.77
N ARG A 503 -29.32 -8.56 5.54
CA ARG A 503 -30.11 -8.89 6.73
C ARG A 503 -31.36 -9.71 6.39
N LEU A 504 -32.15 -9.30 5.39
CA LEU A 504 -33.34 -10.03 4.95
C LEU A 504 -33.00 -11.48 4.57
N LYS A 505 -31.90 -11.68 3.83
CA LYS A 505 -31.40 -13.01 3.46
C LYS A 505 -31.08 -13.86 4.70
N ARG A 506 -30.45 -13.30 5.73
CA ARG A 506 -30.18 -14.01 7.00
C ARG A 506 -31.45 -14.37 7.77
N LEU A 507 -32.48 -13.53 7.68
CA LEU A 507 -33.79 -13.78 8.26
C LEU A 507 -34.64 -14.76 7.43
N GLY A 508 -34.13 -15.26 6.29
CA GLY A 508 -34.86 -16.14 5.39
C GLY A 508 -35.94 -15.43 4.57
N ILE A 509 -35.88 -14.11 4.44
CA ILE A 509 -36.83 -13.28 3.71
C ILE A 509 -36.24 -12.96 2.33
N ASN A 510 -36.85 -13.48 1.26
CA ASN A 510 -36.36 -13.33 -0.12
C ASN A 510 -36.99 -12.13 -0.87
N LYS A 511 -37.72 -11.27 -0.18
CA LYS A 511 -38.41 -10.11 -0.76
C LYS A 511 -37.43 -8.94 -0.93
N THR A 512 -37.49 -8.27 -2.08
CA THR A 512 -36.63 -7.11 -2.40
C THR A 512 -37.38 -5.79 -2.46
N ASP A 513 -38.72 -5.82 -2.46
CA ASP A 513 -39.56 -4.63 -2.41
C ASP A 513 -39.93 -4.29 -0.95
N PRO A 514 -39.53 -3.13 -0.41
CA PRO A 514 -39.92 -2.70 0.93
C PRO A 514 -41.42 -2.64 1.20
N GLY A 515 -42.26 -2.44 0.17
CA GLY A 515 -43.71 -2.42 0.31
C GLY A 515 -44.34 -3.80 0.49
N SER A 516 -43.58 -4.86 0.18
CA SER A 516 -44.09 -6.24 0.13
C SER A 516 -43.92 -7.04 1.43
N LEU A 517 -43.24 -6.48 2.44
CA LEU A 517 -43.05 -7.13 3.73
C LEU A 517 -44.37 -7.20 4.50
N THR A 518 -44.67 -8.35 5.11
CA THR A 518 -45.76 -8.46 6.09
C THR A 518 -45.40 -7.74 7.38
N ASP A 519 -46.37 -7.47 8.26
CA ASP A 519 -46.09 -6.85 9.56
C ASP A 519 -45.09 -7.66 10.40
N ASP A 520 -45.17 -9.00 10.36
CA ASP A 520 -44.24 -9.91 11.04
C ASP A 520 -42.82 -9.85 10.43
N GLU A 521 -42.71 -9.85 9.10
CA GLU A 521 -41.42 -9.71 8.41
C GLU A 521 -40.79 -8.35 8.67
N MET A 522 -41.61 -7.29 8.67
CA MET A 522 -41.21 -5.93 9.00
C MET A 522 -40.70 -5.86 10.45
N SER A 523 -41.41 -6.48 11.40
CA SER A 523 -41.00 -6.56 12.80
C SER A 523 -39.65 -7.25 12.95
N LYS A 524 -39.49 -8.45 12.40
CA LYS A 524 -38.22 -9.21 12.42
C LYS A 524 -37.06 -8.48 11.76
N PHE A 525 -37.33 -7.76 10.68
CA PHE A 525 -36.33 -6.92 10.03
C PHE A 525 -35.95 -5.72 10.89
N ALA A 526 -36.95 -5.02 11.44
CA ALA A 526 -36.78 -3.75 12.14
C ALA A 526 -36.30 -3.89 13.59
N ARG A 527 -36.47 -5.05 14.24
CA ARG A 527 -35.98 -5.32 15.60
C ARG A 527 -34.80 -6.30 15.60
N LEU A 528 -33.79 -5.99 16.41
CA LEU A 528 -32.72 -6.91 16.80
C LEU A 528 -33.04 -7.57 18.13
N ASP A 529 -33.84 -6.93 18.98
CA ASP A 529 -34.23 -7.43 20.31
C ASP A 529 -33.03 -7.89 21.15
N ILE A 530 -31.97 -7.08 21.14
CA ILE A 530 -30.74 -7.33 21.91
C ILE A 530 -31.09 -7.57 23.39
N ASP A 531 -30.56 -8.64 23.96
CA ASP A 531 -30.54 -8.87 25.40
C ASP A 531 -29.34 -8.12 26.01
N PRO A 532 -29.56 -7.07 26.81
CA PRO A 532 -28.47 -6.27 27.38
C PRO A 532 -27.51 -7.06 28.27
N SER A 533 -27.95 -8.17 28.88
CA SER A 533 -27.12 -9.01 29.74
C SER A 533 -26.08 -9.82 28.97
N THR A 534 -26.26 -9.96 27.65
CA THR A 534 -25.40 -10.76 26.76
C THR A 534 -24.43 -9.91 25.95
N ILE A 535 -24.41 -8.58 26.13
CA ILE A 535 -23.51 -7.68 25.41
C ILE A 535 -22.07 -8.01 25.80
N THR A 536 -21.31 -8.49 24.82
CA THR A 536 -19.88 -8.79 24.97
C THR A 536 -19.01 -7.62 24.52
N TRP A 537 -19.52 -6.77 23.63
CA TRP A 537 -18.77 -5.64 23.07
C TRP A 537 -18.59 -4.49 24.06
N GLN A 538 -17.35 -4.05 24.22
CA GLN A 538 -16.96 -3.02 25.18
C GLN A 538 -16.35 -1.81 24.48
N ARG A 539 -16.19 -0.72 25.23
CA ARG A 539 -15.49 0.48 24.74
C ARG A 539 -13.99 0.31 24.88
N VAL A 540 -13.21 1.13 24.20
CA VAL A 540 -11.75 1.10 24.32
C VAL A 540 -11.13 2.49 24.41
N LEU A 541 -9.95 2.54 25.03
CA LEU A 541 -9.08 3.71 25.15
C LEU A 541 -7.61 3.26 25.17
N ASP A 542 -6.72 3.92 24.43
CA ASP A 542 -5.28 3.56 24.45
C ASP A 542 -4.50 4.28 25.57
N THR A 543 -4.99 4.15 26.80
CA THR A 543 -4.39 4.69 28.02
C THR A 543 -4.54 3.67 29.14
N ASN A 544 -3.52 3.54 29.99
CA ASN A 544 -3.58 2.64 31.15
C ASN A 544 -4.45 3.22 32.27
N ASP A 545 -5.78 3.10 32.15
CA ASP A 545 -6.74 3.58 33.15
C ASP A 545 -7.51 2.41 33.79
N ARG A 546 -7.20 2.13 35.06
CA ARG A 546 -7.83 1.02 35.80
C ARG A 546 -9.25 1.33 36.26
N PHE A 547 -9.64 2.61 36.40
CA PHE A 547 -10.95 2.99 36.93
C PHE A 547 -12.06 2.80 35.89
N LEU A 548 -11.73 2.65 34.61
CA LEU A 548 -12.68 2.38 33.54
C LEU A 548 -12.99 0.89 33.33
N ARG A 549 -12.38 -0.03 34.11
CA ARG A 549 -12.64 -1.48 34.02
C ARG A 549 -14.08 -1.88 34.39
N LYS A 550 -14.79 -1.04 35.13
CA LYS A 550 -16.21 -1.24 35.42
C LYS A 550 -16.88 0.11 35.69
N ILE A 551 -17.81 0.47 34.81
CA ILE A 551 -18.55 1.73 34.86
C ILE A 551 -20.04 1.50 34.65
N THR A 552 -20.85 2.50 34.96
CA THR A 552 -22.26 2.56 34.59
C THR A 552 -22.47 3.71 33.61
N ILE A 553 -23.10 3.43 32.47
CA ILE A 553 -23.42 4.42 31.43
C ILE A 553 -24.93 4.78 31.43
N GLY A 554 -25.34 5.78 30.66
CA GLY A 554 -26.76 6.15 30.51
C GLY A 554 -27.37 6.81 31.75
N GLN A 555 -26.55 7.52 32.54
CA GLN A 555 -27.00 8.16 33.79
C GLN A 555 -27.65 9.54 33.58
N ALA A 556 -27.58 10.11 32.37
CA ALA A 556 -28.20 11.40 32.08
C ALA A 556 -29.73 11.30 32.06
N ASN A 557 -30.41 12.43 32.33
CA ASN A 557 -31.87 12.50 32.40
C ASN A 557 -32.57 12.13 31.08
N THR A 558 -31.91 12.33 29.95
CA THR A 558 -32.41 12.00 28.60
C THR A 558 -32.43 10.49 28.33
N GLU A 559 -31.58 9.72 29.00
CA GLU A 559 -31.48 8.25 28.91
C GLU A 559 -32.05 7.59 30.18
N LYS A 560 -32.89 8.30 30.93
CA LYS A 560 -33.42 7.84 32.23
C LYS A 560 -34.10 6.46 32.10
N GLY A 561 -33.62 5.50 32.89
CA GLY A 561 -34.08 4.11 32.88
C GLY A 561 -33.32 3.20 31.90
N PHE A 562 -32.44 3.75 31.06
CA PHE A 562 -31.61 3.03 30.10
C PHE A 562 -30.13 3.08 30.49
N PHE A 563 -29.82 2.56 31.68
CA PHE A 563 -28.45 2.40 32.15
C PHE A 563 -28.01 0.93 32.11
N ARG A 564 -26.72 0.70 31.92
CA ARG A 564 -26.12 -0.64 32.04
C ARG A 564 -24.68 -0.55 32.55
N GLN A 565 -24.19 -1.68 33.05
CA GLN A 565 -22.75 -1.84 33.28
C GLN A 565 -22.01 -1.95 31.95
N ALA A 566 -20.85 -1.32 31.88
CA ALA A 566 -19.93 -1.37 30.75
C ALA A 566 -18.48 -1.34 31.26
N GLN A 567 -17.52 -1.57 30.37
CA GLN A 567 -16.10 -1.42 30.66
C GLN A 567 -15.35 -0.77 29.48
N PHE A 568 -14.15 -0.28 29.76
CA PHE A 568 -13.15 0.05 28.76
C PHE A 568 -11.98 -0.92 28.82
N ASP A 569 -11.61 -1.44 27.66
CA ASP A 569 -10.36 -2.17 27.46
C ASP A 569 -9.30 -1.26 26.81
N ILE A 570 -8.03 -1.67 26.86
CA ILE A 570 -7.00 -0.96 26.11
C ILE A 570 -7.20 -1.17 24.60
N ALA A 571 -7.01 -0.15 23.77
CA ALA A 571 -7.40 -0.17 22.35
C ALA A 571 -6.82 -1.35 21.55
N VAL A 572 -5.58 -1.75 21.83
CA VAL A 572 -4.91 -2.89 21.19
C VAL A 572 -5.52 -4.27 21.56
N ALA A 573 -6.40 -4.33 22.56
CA ALA A 573 -7.18 -5.51 22.93
C ALA A 573 -8.49 -5.65 22.12
N SER A 574 -8.89 -4.62 21.36
CA SER A 574 -10.10 -4.66 20.52
C SER A 574 -10.06 -5.79 19.50
N GLU A 575 -11.19 -6.43 19.23
CA GLU A 575 -11.34 -7.38 18.13
C GLU A 575 -11.03 -6.73 16.77
N ILE A 576 -11.30 -5.42 16.60
CA ILE A 576 -10.96 -4.67 15.39
C ILE A 576 -9.43 -4.67 15.15
N MET A 577 -8.62 -4.66 16.21
CA MET A 577 -7.16 -4.78 16.07
C MET A 577 -6.78 -6.17 15.53
N ALA A 578 -7.44 -7.23 16.00
CA ALA A 578 -7.22 -8.58 15.50
C ALA A 578 -7.69 -8.73 14.03
N VAL A 579 -8.82 -8.10 13.67
CA VAL A 579 -9.32 -8.03 12.28
C VAL A 579 -8.32 -7.32 11.38
N LEU A 580 -7.79 -6.16 11.79
CA LEU A 580 -6.77 -5.43 11.05
C LEU A 580 -5.51 -6.28 10.83
N ALA A 581 -5.08 -7.02 11.85
CA ALA A 581 -3.90 -7.86 11.76
C ALA A 581 -4.08 -9.09 10.85
N LEU A 582 -5.29 -9.64 10.74
CA LEU A 582 -5.55 -10.86 9.95
C LEU A 582 -6.10 -10.61 8.55
N THR A 583 -6.47 -9.38 8.21
CA THR A 583 -7.12 -9.12 6.92
C THR A 583 -6.16 -9.21 5.74
N ASN A 584 -6.69 -9.59 4.58
CA ASN A 584 -5.99 -9.69 3.30
C ASN A 584 -6.36 -8.60 2.29
N SER A 585 -7.44 -7.83 2.52
CA SER A 585 -7.89 -6.75 1.63
C SER A 585 -8.94 -5.87 2.32
N LEU A 586 -9.29 -4.72 1.74
CA LEU A 586 -10.37 -3.89 2.26
C LEU A 586 -11.73 -4.63 2.27
N ALA A 587 -11.97 -5.46 1.25
CA ALA A 587 -13.20 -6.26 1.17
C ALA A 587 -13.26 -7.33 2.28
N ASP A 588 -12.16 -8.04 2.50
CA ASP A 588 -12.05 -9.04 3.59
C ASP A 588 -12.13 -8.36 4.97
N MET A 589 -11.56 -7.17 5.15
CA MET A 589 -11.69 -6.40 6.40
C MET A 589 -13.15 -6.03 6.67
N LYS A 590 -13.86 -5.50 5.66
CA LYS A 590 -15.27 -5.14 5.76
C LYS A 590 -16.12 -6.37 6.14
N GLU A 591 -15.89 -7.51 5.49
CA GLU A 591 -16.59 -8.76 5.80
C GLU A 591 -16.33 -9.23 7.23
N ARG A 592 -15.08 -9.19 7.69
CA ARG A 592 -14.72 -9.56 9.08
C ARG A 592 -15.35 -8.64 10.10
N LEU A 593 -15.34 -7.32 9.85
CA LEU A 593 -16.00 -6.34 10.70
C LEU A 593 -17.51 -6.64 10.80
N GLY A 594 -18.17 -6.99 9.68
CA GLY A 594 -19.58 -7.33 9.68
C GLY A 594 -19.93 -8.59 10.47
N ARG A 595 -19.01 -9.57 10.51
CA ARG A 595 -19.19 -10.85 11.23
C ARG A 595 -18.96 -10.76 12.75
N MET A 596 -18.44 -9.65 13.27
CA MET A 596 -18.20 -9.49 14.72
C MET A 596 -19.53 -9.60 15.49
N VAL A 597 -19.58 -10.50 16.46
CA VAL A 597 -20.76 -10.74 17.31
C VAL A 597 -20.67 -9.85 18.54
N VAL A 598 -21.69 -9.00 18.75
CA VAL A 598 -21.67 -7.99 19.82
C VAL A 598 -22.55 -8.34 21.01
N ALA A 599 -23.58 -9.15 20.79
CA ALA A 599 -24.56 -9.56 21.78
C ALA A 599 -25.37 -10.75 21.25
N SER A 600 -26.30 -11.23 22.06
CA SER A 600 -27.39 -12.11 21.63
C SER A 600 -28.72 -11.35 21.66
N ASP A 601 -29.67 -11.77 20.83
CA ASP A 601 -31.06 -11.37 21.01
C ASP A 601 -31.71 -12.13 22.17
N LYS A 602 -32.92 -11.73 22.54
CA LYS A 602 -33.73 -12.40 23.58
C LYS A 602 -34.12 -13.84 23.25
N SER A 603 -33.94 -14.28 22.00
CA SER A 603 -34.14 -15.66 21.54
C SER A 603 -32.83 -16.47 21.53
N GLY A 604 -31.71 -15.88 21.97
CA GLY A 604 -30.39 -16.50 22.04
C GLY A 604 -29.59 -16.51 20.73
N GLN A 605 -30.10 -15.90 19.65
CA GLN A 605 -29.41 -15.79 18.36
C GLN A 605 -28.35 -14.69 18.38
N PRO A 606 -27.23 -14.85 17.67
CA PRO A 606 -26.17 -13.85 17.65
C PRO A 606 -26.59 -12.58 16.90
N VAL A 607 -26.29 -11.43 17.49
CA VAL A 607 -26.43 -10.12 16.86
C VAL A 607 -25.05 -9.63 16.42
N THR A 608 -24.91 -9.27 15.14
CA THR A 608 -23.62 -8.89 14.54
C THR A 608 -23.51 -7.38 14.28
N ALA A 609 -22.30 -6.89 14.04
CA ALA A 609 -22.08 -5.50 13.60
C ALA A 609 -22.81 -5.18 12.27
N GLU A 610 -22.94 -6.17 11.38
CA GLU A 610 -23.73 -6.05 10.14
C GLU A 610 -25.22 -5.83 10.44
N ASP A 611 -25.78 -6.49 11.47
CA ASP A 611 -27.19 -6.29 11.87
C ASP A 611 -27.47 -4.88 12.39
N LEU A 612 -26.46 -4.25 12.99
CA LEU A 612 -26.53 -2.86 13.44
C LEU A 612 -26.41 -1.84 12.29
N GLY A 613 -26.09 -2.29 11.08
CA GLY A 613 -26.00 -1.41 9.91
C GLY A 613 -24.75 -0.52 9.86
N VAL A 614 -23.71 -0.81 10.67
CA VAL A 614 -22.55 0.08 10.83
C VAL A 614 -21.27 -0.40 10.13
N THR A 615 -21.27 -1.59 9.51
CA THR A 615 -20.07 -2.18 8.87
C THR A 615 -19.39 -1.22 7.88
N GLY A 616 -20.17 -0.50 7.05
CA GLY A 616 -19.64 0.49 6.12
C GLY A 616 -18.92 1.65 6.81
N ALA A 617 -19.50 2.16 7.91
CA ALA A 617 -18.91 3.24 8.69
C ALA A 617 -17.62 2.79 9.40
N LEU A 618 -17.59 1.57 9.94
CA LEU A 618 -16.39 0.97 10.51
C LEU A 618 -15.27 0.83 9.46
N ALA A 619 -15.60 0.34 8.27
CA ALA A 619 -14.62 0.22 7.18
C ALA A 619 -14.08 1.58 6.72
N VAL A 620 -14.91 2.63 6.68
CA VAL A 620 -14.48 4.00 6.35
C VAL A 620 -13.51 4.55 7.39
N LEU A 621 -13.79 4.36 8.69
CA LEU A 621 -12.86 4.77 9.76
C LEU A 621 -11.51 4.05 9.65
N MET A 622 -11.51 2.80 9.19
CA MET A 622 -10.32 1.96 9.05
C MET A 622 -9.62 2.08 7.69
N LYS A 623 -10.09 2.94 6.77
CA LYS A 623 -9.65 2.97 5.36
C LYS A 623 -8.15 3.24 5.17
N ASP A 624 -7.56 4.03 6.07
CA ASP A 624 -6.12 4.38 6.04
C ASP A 624 -5.34 3.50 7.02
N ALA A 625 -5.99 3.09 8.11
CA ALA A 625 -5.42 2.18 9.10
C ALA A 625 -5.11 0.80 8.53
N ILE A 626 -5.70 0.38 7.41
CA ILE A 626 -5.39 -0.90 6.73
C ILE A 626 -4.02 -0.94 6.04
N LYS A 627 -3.44 0.23 5.73
CA LYS A 627 -2.18 0.35 4.98
C LYS A 627 -0.99 0.24 5.94
N PRO A 628 0.04 -0.59 5.70
CA PRO A 628 1.21 -0.65 6.58
C PRO A 628 2.02 0.65 6.63
N THR A 629 2.65 0.95 7.77
CA THR A 629 3.52 2.12 7.93
C THR A 629 4.99 1.76 7.71
N LEU A 630 5.60 2.32 6.67
CA LEU A 630 7.03 2.24 6.35
C LEU A 630 7.84 3.16 7.27
N MET A 631 8.86 2.61 7.89
CA MET A 631 9.93 3.27 8.65
C MET A 631 11.28 2.61 8.32
N GLN A 632 12.32 2.89 9.10
CA GLN A 632 13.64 2.31 8.91
C GLN A 632 14.40 2.01 10.21
N THR A 633 15.40 1.14 10.12
CA THR A 633 16.39 0.90 11.18
C THR A 633 17.47 1.97 11.19
N LEU A 634 18.34 1.96 12.20
CA LEU A 634 19.52 2.83 12.28
C LEU A 634 20.47 2.72 11.06
N GLU A 635 20.55 1.56 10.41
CA GLU A 635 21.34 1.35 9.17
C GLU A 635 20.52 1.58 7.89
N GLY A 636 19.31 2.15 7.99
CA GLY A 636 18.46 2.47 6.84
C GLY A 636 17.85 1.24 6.16
N THR A 637 17.70 0.13 6.88
CA THR A 637 16.95 -1.07 6.44
C THR A 637 15.45 -0.82 6.58
N PRO A 638 14.59 -1.18 5.61
CA PRO A 638 13.17 -0.87 5.68
C PRO A 638 12.42 -1.73 6.72
N VAL A 639 11.46 -1.10 7.39
CA VAL A 639 10.62 -1.73 8.42
C VAL A 639 9.16 -1.37 8.20
N PHE A 640 8.27 -2.36 8.25
CA PHE A 640 6.85 -2.11 8.39
C PHE A 640 6.45 -2.22 9.86
N VAL A 641 5.68 -1.23 10.31
CA VAL A 641 5.06 -1.20 11.62
C VAL A 641 3.56 -1.19 11.39
N HIS A 642 2.86 -2.27 11.76
CA HIS A 642 1.45 -2.37 11.44
C HIS A 642 0.70 -3.40 12.28
N ALA A 643 -0.45 -2.96 12.82
CA ALA A 643 -1.26 -3.68 13.81
C ALA A 643 -0.47 -4.08 15.07
N GLY A 644 -1.16 -4.35 16.17
CA GLY A 644 -0.53 -4.71 17.43
C GLY A 644 -1.45 -5.47 18.38
N PRO A 645 -2.11 -6.55 17.93
CA PRO A 645 -3.03 -7.30 18.78
C PRO A 645 -2.29 -7.92 19.95
N PHE A 646 -3.02 -8.10 21.04
CA PHE A 646 -2.58 -8.90 22.16
C PHE A 646 -2.24 -10.34 21.74
N ALA A 647 -1.29 -10.95 22.44
CA ALA A 647 -0.83 -12.30 22.15
C ALA A 647 -1.48 -13.37 23.03
N ASN A 648 -2.32 -12.99 23.99
CA ASN A 648 -3.10 -13.89 24.84
C ASN A 648 -4.53 -14.08 24.28
N ILE A 649 -5.35 -13.03 24.30
CA ILE A 649 -6.73 -13.03 23.80
C ILE A 649 -6.80 -12.99 22.27
N ALA A 650 -5.70 -12.67 21.61
CA ALA A 650 -5.55 -12.72 20.16
C ALA A 650 -4.20 -13.38 19.80
N HIS A 651 -3.80 -13.27 18.53
CA HIS A 651 -2.69 -14.01 17.97
C HIS A 651 -1.31 -13.36 18.16
N GLY A 652 -1.24 -12.07 18.51
CA GLY A 652 0.04 -11.47 18.92
C GLY A 652 1.04 -11.17 17.81
N ASN A 653 0.61 -10.97 16.57
CA ASN A 653 1.47 -10.76 15.41
C ASN A 653 1.15 -9.44 14.69
N SER A 654 2.11 -8.91 13.93
CA SER A 654 1.89 -7.81 12.97
C SER A 654 0.95 -8.23 11.84
N SER A 655 0.51 -7.28 11.00
CA SER A 655 -0.52 -7.59 10.01
C SER A 655 -0.06 -8.49 8.85
N VAL A 656 -0.97 -9.33 8.35
CA VAL A 656 -0.79 -10.15 7.15
C VAL A 656 -0.46 -9.30 5.92
N LEU A 657 -1.13 -8.16 5.74
CA LEU A 657 -0.88 -7.25 4.62
C LEU A 657 0.56 -6.71 4.62
N ALA A 658 1.13 -6.39 5.79
CA ALA A 658 2.51 -5.92 5.89
C ALA A 658 3.49 -7.00 5.41
N ASP A 659 3.32 -8.24 5.84
CA ASP A 659 4.18 -9.34 5.41
C ASP A 659 4.03 -9.63 3.91
N LYS A 660 2.81 -9.66 3.37
CA LYS A 660 2.59 -9.89 1.93
C LYS A 660 3.24 -8.82 1.06
N ILE A 661 3.08 -7.54 1.43
CA ILE A 661 3.71 -6.43 0.70
C ILE A 661 5.24 -6.55 0.79
N ALA A 662 5.78 -6.81 1.98
CA ALA A 662 7.21 -6.98 2.17
C ALA A 662 7.77 -8.16 1.35
N LEU A 663 7.08 -9.30 1.32
CA LEU A 663 7.49 -10.51 0.60
C LEU A 663 7.58 -10.27 -0.90
N LYS A 664 6.63 -9.53 -1.47
CA LYS A 664 6.69 -9.10 -2.88
C LYS A 664 7.83 -8.12 -3.14
N LEU A 665 8.03 -7.16 -2.25
CA LEU A 665 9.06 -6.12 -2.39
C LEU A 665 10.48 -6.68 -2.32
N VAL A 666 10.75 -7.63 -1.42
CA VAL A 666 12.10 -8.20 -1.29
C VAL A 666 12.44 -9.11 -2.47
N GLY A 667 11.43 -9.80 -3.04
CA GLY A 667 11.57 -10.76 -4.13
C GLY A 667 12.10 -12.12 -3.67
N GLU A 668 12.16 -13.09 -4.58
CA GLU A 668 12.44 -14.52 -4.31
C GLU A 668 13.70 -14.79 -3.46
N GLU A 669 14.78 -14.05 -3.73
CA GLU A 669 16.07 -14.17 -3.04
C GLU A 669 16.15 -13.33 -1.75
N GLY A 670 15.11 -12.54 -1.48
CA GLY A 670 15.03 -11.65 -0.33
C GLY A 670 14.40 -12.30 0.90
N PHE A 671 14.42 -11.57 2.02
CA PHE A 671 13.98 -12.06 3.32
C PHE A 671 13.02 -11.09 4.01
N VAL A 672 11.91 -11.60 4.53
CA VAL A 672 11.05 -10.86 5.46
C VAL A 672 11.20 -11.47 6.84
N VAL A 673 11.65 -10.66 7.80
CA VAL A 673 11.81 -11.04 9.20
C VAL A 673 10.65 -10.45 9.99
N THR A 674 9.77 -11.29 10.51
CA THR A 674 8.62 -10.89 11.32
C THR A 674 8.76 -11.48 12.72
N GLU A 675 7.95 -11.05 13.67
CA GLU A 675 8.00 -11.57 15.04
C GLU A 675 6.62 -11.91 15.61
N ALA A 676 6.64 -12.79 16.62
CA ALA A 676 5.46 -13.10 17.43
C ALA A 676 5.64 -12.70 18.90
N GLY A 677 4.55 -12.27 19.52
CA GLY A 677 4.52 -11.90 20.95
C GLY A 677 4.65 -13.11 21.89
N PHE A 678 5.21 -12.90 23.09
CA PHE A 678 5.54 -13.94 24.08
C PHE A 678 6.57 -14.98 23.58
N GLY A 679 6.46 -16.23 24.05
CA GLY A 679 7.33 -17.35 23.68
C GLY A 679 6.77 -18.16 22.50
N ALA A 680 7.49 -19.20 22.11
CA ALA A 680 7.10 -20.05 20.97
C ALA A 680 5.84 -20.88 21.25
N ASP A 681 5.56 -21.19 22.52
CA ASP A 681 4.36 -21.82 23.03
C ASP A 681 3.06 -21.02 22.79
N ILE A 682 3.15 -19.70 22.66
CA ILE A 682 1.99 -18.81 22.45
C ILE A 682 2.07 -18.13 21.10
N GLY A 683 3.07 -17.27 20.92
CA GLY A 683 3.15 -16.38 19.77
C GLY A 683 3.36 -17.14 18.48
N MET A 684 4.36 -18.03 18.49
CA MET A 684 4.70 -18.83 17.31
C MET A 684 3.61 -19.87 17.00
N GLU A 685 3.07 -20.54 18.01
CA GLU A 685 1.92 -21.44 17.86
C GLU A 685 0.76 -20.74 17.14
N LYS A 686 0.36 -19.55 17.61
CA LYS A 686 -0.71 -18.76 16.98
C LYS A 686 -0.31 -18.19 15.63
N PHE A 687 0.95 -17.82 15.45
CA PHE A 687 1.47 -17.40 14.16
C PHE A 687 1.27 -18.51 13.12
N PHE A 688 1.62 -19.76 13.44
CA PHE A 688 1.44 -20.87 12.51
C PHE A 688 -0.03 -21.27 12.35
N ASN A 689 -0.75 -21.56 13.44
CA ASN A 689 -2.10 -22.11 13.33
C ASN A 689 -3.17 -21.09 12.92
N ILE A 690 -2.94 -19.77 13.14
CA ILE A 690 -3.88 -18.70 12.82
C ILE A 690 -3.37 -17.83 11.66
N LYS A 691 -2.21 -17.18 11.80
CA LYS A 691 -1.73 -16.18 10.81
C LYS A 691 -1.28 -16.83 9.51
N CYS A 692 -0.43 -17.85 9.53
CA CYS A 692 -0.03 -18.61 8.34
C CYS A 692 -1.24 -19.27 7.66
N ARG A 693 -2.15 -19.85 8.45
CA ARG A 693 -3.39 -20.45 7.92
C ARG A 693 -4.27 -19.42 7.20
N THR A 694 -4.46 -18.24 7.80
CA THR A 694 -5.31 -17.17 7.24
C THR A 694 -4.68 -16.50 6.03
N SER A 695 -3.36 -16.34 6.04
CA SER A 695 -2.63 -15.64 4.98
C SER A 695 -2.25 -16.53 3.80
N GLY A 696 -2.12 -17.84 4.04
CA GLY A 696 -1.52 -18.82 3.11
C GLY A 696 0.02 -18.80 3.12
N LEU A 697 0.65 -17.94 3.94
CA LEU A 697 2.11 -17.80 3.98
C LEU A 697 2.76 -18.95 4.74
N ILE A 698 3.86 -19.48 4.20
CA ILE A 698 4.62 -20.58 4.80
C ILE A 698 5.97 -20.02 5.29
N PRO A 699 6.31 -20.17 6.58
CA PRO A 699 7.61 -19.73 7.11
C PRO A 699 8.74 -20.55 6.46
N SER A 700 9.90 -19.96 6.22
CA SER A 700 11.11 -20.65 5.72
C SER A 700 12.04 -21.08 6.86
N ALA A 701 12.10 -20.31 7.95
CA ALA A 701 12.89 -20.61 9.14
C ALA A 701 12.29 -19.93 10.38
N VAL A 702 12.64 -20.46 11.56
CA VAL A 702 12.37 -19.84 12.86
C VAL A 702 13.69 -19.42 13.49
N VAL A 703 13.72 -18.21 14.05
CA VAL A 703 14.76 -17.76 14.97
C VAL A 703 14.19 -17.77 16.38
N LEU A 704 14.80 -18.54 17.28
CA LEU A 704 14.36 -18.64 18.67
C LEU A 704 15.34 -17.89 19.57
N VAL A 705 14.87 -16.83 20.21
CA VAL A 705 15.68 -15.94 21.05
C VAL A 705 15.77 -16.42 22.49
N ALA A 706 16.98 -16.48 23.03
CA ALA A 706 17.27 -16.77 24.43
C ALA A 706 18.34 -15.82 24.98
N THR A 707 18.46 -15.73 26.30
CA THR A 707 19.53 -15.02 27.00
C THR A 707 20.03 -15.89 28.15
N VAL A 708 21.32 -15.79 28.50
CA VAL A 708 21.90 -16.54 29.63
C VAL A 708 21.12 -16.25 30.92
N ARG A 709 20.83 -14.97 31.20
CA ARG A 709 20.14 -14.56 32.43
C ARG A 709 18.69 -15.09 32.51
N ALA A 710 17.95 -15.10 31.40
CA ALA A 710 16.61 -15.69 31.39
C ALA A 710 16.64 -17.20 31.59
N LEU A 711 17.63 -17.90 31.01
CA LEU A 711 17.83 -19.33 31.26
C LEU A 711 18.18 -19.61 32.72
N LYS A 712 19.06 -18.82 33.34
CA LYS A 712 19.33 -18.95 34.78
C LYS A 712 18.07 -18.82 35.65
N MET A 713 17.14 -17.95 35.28
CA MET A 713 15.87 -17.81 35.99
C MET A 713 15.01 -19.08 35.83
N HIS A 714 14.91 -19.62 34.61
CA HIS A 714 14.24 -20.90 34.36
C HIS A 714 14.93 -22.09 35.06
N GLY A 715 16.22 -21.99 35.36
CA GLY A 715 16.97 -22.98 36.14
C GLY A 715 16.80 -22.88 37.65
N GLY A 716 15.85 -22.07 38.15
CA GLY A 716 15.63 -21.86 39.59
C GLY A 716 16.36 -20.65 40.17
N GLY A 717 16.81 -19.73 39.32
CA GLY A 717 17.37 -18.45 39.75
C GLY A 717 16.37 -17.63 40.59
N PRO A 718 16.85 -16.75 41.47
CA PRO A 718 15.98 -16.06 42.42
C PRO A 718 15.06 -15.03 41.73
N ASN A 719 13.88 -14.78 42.32
CA ASN A 719 12.91 -13.83 41.76
C ASN A 719 13.48 -12.43 41.49
N VAL A 720 13.06 -11.83 40.37
CA VAL A 720 13.49 -10.50 39.90
C VAL A 720 12.33 -9.53 39.99
N THR A 721 12.55 -8.40 40.68
CA THR A 721 11.58 -7.31 40.80
C THR A 721 12.09 -6.07 40.07
N ALA A 722 11.24 -5.47 39.24
CA ALA A 722 11.58 -4.26 38.50
C ALA A 722 12.01 -3.13 39.46
N GLY A 723 13.12 -2.46 39.16
CA GLY A 723 13.68 -1.39 39.99
C GLY A 723 14.60 -1.85 41.11
N VAL A 724 14.73 -3.16 41.36
CA VAL A 724 15.65 -3.73 42.35
C VAL A 724 16.93 -4.21 41.65
N PRO A 725 18.14 -4.00 42.23
CA PRO A 725 19.38 -4.53 41.67
C PRO A 725 19.32 -6.05 41.46
N LEU A 726 19.91 -6.50 40.35
CA LEU A 726 19.99 -7.93 40.05
C LEU A 726 20.87 -8.65 41.08
N LYS A 727 20.43 -9.83 41.49
CA LYS A 727 21.21 -10.70 42.37
C LYS A 727 22.41 -11.31 41.63
N LYS A 728 23.42 -11.74 42.39
CA LYS A 728 24.72 -12.18 41.87
C LYS A 728 24.63 -13.34 40.88
N GLU A 729 23.65 -14.22 41.08
CA GLU A 729 23.37 -15.35 40.20
C GLU A 729 23.15 -14.91 38.74
N TYR A 730 22.63 -13.69 38.53
CA TYR A 730 22.40 -13.14 37.19
C TYR A 730 23.55 -12.30 36.64
N THR A 731 24.55 -11.95 37.46
CA THR A 731 25.68 -11.08 37.08
C THR A 731 27.03 -11.79 37.11
N GLU A 732 27.12 -12.92 37.79
CA GLU A 732 28.29 -13.80 37.88
C GLU A 732 28.00 -15.12 37.15
N GLU A 733 29.06 -15.86 36.81
CA GLU A 733 28.95 -17.14 36.11
C GLU A 733 28.19 -18.19 36.95
N ASN A 734 27.23 -18.89 36.34
CA ASN A 734 26.56 -20.03 36.96
C ASN A 734 26.10 -21.03 35.89
N LEU A 735 26.99 -21.97 35.55
CA LEU A 735 26.73 -23.00 34.53
C LEU A 735 25.59 -23.96 34.93
N GLN A 736 25.41 -24.23 36.23
CA GLN A 736 24.36 -25.14 36.69
C GLN A 736 22.97 -24.56 36.44
N LEU A 737 22.73 -23.31 36.84
CA LEU A 737 21.45 -22.63 36.57
C LEU A 737 21.18 -22.49 35.07
N VAL A 738 22.21 -22.26 34.26
CA VAL A 738 22.07 -22.22 32.80
C VAL A 738 21.66 -23.59 32.26
N ALA A 739 22.36 -24.67 32.65
CA ALA A 739 22.06 -26.03 32.22
C ALA A 739 20.63 -26.45 32.61
N ASP A 740 20.23 -26.18 33.85
CA ASP A 740 18.90 -26.53 34.37
C ASP A 740 17.80 -25.74 33.62
N GLY A 741 18.05 -24.46 33.32
CA GLY A 741 17.14 -23.62 32.56
C GLY A 741 17.01 -23.97 31.07
N CYS A 742 18.00 -24.66 30.50
CA CYS A 742 17.97 -25.10 29.10
C CYS A 742 16.84 -26.11 28.81
N CYS A 743 16.19 -26.69 29.83
CA CYS A 743 14.96 -27.47 29.63
C CYS A 743 13.84 -26.63 28.96
N ASN A 744 13.73 -25.34 29.30
CA ASN A 744 12.78 -24.42 28.66
C ASN A 744 13.14 -24.22 27.18
N LEU A 745 14.41 -23.92 26.90
CA LEU A 745 14.91 -23.75 25.53
C LEU A 745 14.70 -25.02 24.69
N GLN A 746 15.01 -26.19 25.24
CA GLN A 746 14.80 -27.48 24.59
C GLN A 746 13.33 -27.67 24.22
N LYS A 747 12.39 -27.42 25.15
CA LYS A 747 10.96 -27.55 24.87
C LYS A 747 10.51 -26.57 23.77
N GLN A 748 10.99 -25.34 23.78
CA GLN A 748 10.65 -24.33 22.77
C GLN A 748 11.19 -24.70 21.37
N ILE A 749 12.38 -25.31 21.28
CA ILE A 749 12.91 -25.90 20.03
C ILE A 749 12.01 -27.04 19.54
N GLN A 750 11.61 -27.95 20.44
CA GLN A 750 10.72 -29.06 20.10
C GLN A 750 9.38 -28.57 19.57
N ILE A 751 8.79 -27.52 20.16
CA ILE A 751 7.53 -26.94 19.67
C ILE A 751 7.67 -26.49 18.22
N ALA A 752 8.74 -25.78 17.86
CA ALA A 752 8.97 -25.35 16.48
C ALA A 752 9.15 -26.54 15.52
N GLN A 753 9.83 -27.61 15.96
CA GLN A 753 10.00 -28.84 15.18
C GLN A 753 8.68 -29.58 14.92
N LEU A 754 7.67 -29.49 15.81
CA LEU A 754 6.34 -30.07 15.57
C LEU A 754 5.75 -29.58 14.24
N PHE A 755 5.96 -28.31 13.92
CA PHE A 755 5.50 -27.67 12.70
C PHE A 755 6.40 -27.94 11.50
N GLY A 756 7.55 -28.59 11.66
CA GLY A 756 8.43 -29.01 10.56
C GLY A 756 9.33 -27.92 9.97
N VAL A 757 9.53 -26.81 10.69
CA VAL A 757 10.33 -25.64 10.25
C VAL A 757 11.72 -25.68 10.90
N PRO A 758 12.82 -25.39 10.16
CA PRO A 758 14.16 -25.35 10.74
C PRO A 758 14.31 -24.19 11.73
N VAL A 759 15.02 -24.44 12.83
CA VAL A 759 15.16 -23.51 13.97
C VAL A 759 16.61 -23.09 14.14
N VAL A 760 16.88 -21.79 14.15
CA VAL A 760 18.17 -21.22 14.53
C VAL A 760 18.01 -20.53 15.88
N VAL A 761 18.81 -20.90 16.88
CA VAL A 761 18.78 -20.22 18.19
C VAL A 761 19.66 -18.98 18.13
N ALA A 762 19.10 -17.83 18.49
CA ALA A 762 19.83 -16.58 18.66
C ALA A 762 20.03 -16.32 20.16
N LEU A 763 21.26 -16.52 20.65
CA LEU A 763 21.61 -16.17 22.01
C LEU A 763 21.97 -14.68 22.05
N ASN A 764 21.08 -13.85 22.58
CA ASN A 764 21.32 -12.42 22.73
C ASN A 764 22.24 -12.17 23.94
N VAL A 765 23.47 -11.74 23.67
CA VAL A 765 24.56 -11.70 24.66
C VAL A 765 24.54 -10.40 25.46
N PHE A 766 24.63 -10.53 26.78
CA PHE A 766 24.80 -9.42 27.72
C PHE A 766 26.23 -9.30 28.22
N LYS A 767 26.58 -8.11 28.73
CA LYS A 767 27.93 -7.78 29.23
C LYS A 767 28.43 -8.73 30.32
N THR A 768 27.54 -9.31 31.12
CA THR A 768 27.86 -10.21 32.24
C THR A 768 27.97 -11.67 31.82
N ASP A 769 27.59 -12.01 30.58
CA ASP A 769 27.59 -13.39 30.13
C ASP A 769 29.03 -13.83 29.84
N THR A 770 29.41 -14.98 30.39
CA THR A 770 30.75 -15.56 30.18
C THR A 770 30.79 -16.42 28.91
N ASN A 771 31.97 -16.61 28.33
CA ASN A 771 32.13 -17.51 27.18
C ASN A 771 31.69 -18.95 27.51
N ALA A 772 31.94 -19.43 28.74
CA ALA A 772 31.55 -20.77 29.16
C ALA A 772 30.02 -20.94 29.18
N GLU A 773 29.27 -19.94 29.65
CA GLU A 773 27.80 -19.96 29.61
C GLU A 773 27.26 -19.88 28.19
N ILE A 774 27.86 -19.03 27.35
CA ILE A 774 27.50 -18.87 25.94
C ILE A 774 27.68 -20.20 25.20
N ASP A 775 28.85 -20.82 25.34
CA ASP A 775 29.19 -22.09 24.69
C ASP A 775 28.25 -23.21 25.14
N LEU A 776 27.95 -23.29 26.44
CA LEU A 776 27.03 -24.27 27.01
C LEU A 776 25.62 -24.15 26.42
N VAL A 777 25.07 -22.93 26.33
CA VAL A 777 23.73 -22.73 25.74
C VAL A 777 23.72 -23.13 24.27
N CYS A 778 24.72 -22.72 23.50
CA CYS A 778 24.82 -23.05 22.08
C CYS A 778 24.95 -24.57 21.85
N GLU A 779 25.74 -25.26 22.67
CA GLU A 779 25.88 -26.72 22.64
C GLU A 779 24.56 -27.44 22.95
N LEU A 780 23.89 -27.04 24.04
CA LEU A 780 22.62 -27.65 24.47
C LEU A 780 21.48 -27.38 23.46
N ALA A 781 21.46 -26.21 22.85
CA ALA A 781 20.51 -25.87 21.77
C ALA A 781 20.68 -26.81 20.56
N LYS A 782 21.91 -27.02 20.10
CA LYS A 782 22.22 -27.91 18.96
C LYS A 782 21.90 -29.37 19.30
N ARG A 783 22.25 -29.83 20.51
CA ARG A 783 21.88 -31.17 21.01
C ARG A 783 20.37 -31.36 21.07
N SER A 784 19.62 -30.29 21.33
CA SER A 784 18.15 -30.28 21.34
C SER A 784 17.51 -30.26 19.94
N GLY A 785 18.34 -30.26 18.88
CA GLY A 785 17.90 -30.33 17.48
C GLY A 785 17.66 -28.96 16.82
N ALA A 786 18.20 -27.88 17.38
CA ALA A 786 18.34 -26.63 16.61
C ALA A 786 19.25 -26.88 15.41
N PHE A 787 18.90 -26.27 14.27
CA PHE A 787 19.72 -26.27 13.06
C PHE A 787 21.09 -25.63 13.32
N ASP A 788 21.08 -24.50 14.03
CA ASP A 788 22.28 -23.83 14.53
C ASP A 788 21.94 -23.01 15.78
N ALA A 789 22.97 -22.55 16.51
CA ALA A 789 22.83 -21.70 17.68
C ALA A 789 23.98 -20.68 17.71
N VAL A 790 23.66 -19.39 17.68
CA VAL A 790 24.63 -18.31 17.42
C VAL A 790 24.57 -17.23 18.50
N PRO A 791 25.71 -16.85 19.11
CA PRO A 791 25.79 -15.68 19.97
C PRO A 791 25.67 -14.38 19.16
N CYS A 792 24.90 -13.43 19.69
CA CYS A 792 24.50 -12.23 18.98
C CYS A 792 24.81 -10.97 19.81
N HIS A 793 25.53 -10.03 19.20
CA HIS A 793 26.02 -8.79 19.86
C HIS A 793 25.43 -7.50 19.28
N HIS A 794 24.36 -7.61 18.47
CA HIS A 794 23.77 -6.51 17.70
C HIS A 794 23.24 -5.35 18.55
N TRP A 795 22.89 -5.57 19.82
CA TRP A 795 22.56 -4.49 20.75
C TRP A 795 23.72 -3.48 20.87
N SER A 796 24.97 -3.96 20.90
CA SER A 796 26.15 -3.10 21.09
C SER A 796 26.80 -2.61 19.80
N VAL A 797 26.67 -3.33 18.69
CA VAL A 797 27.41 -3.05 17.45
C VAL A 797 26.55 -3.06 16.17
N GLY A 798 25.22 -3.04 16.29
CA GLY A 798 24.28 -3.01 15.17
C GLY A 798 24.27 -4.29 14.34
N GLY A 799 23.91 -4.20 13.05
CA GLY A 799 23.81 -5.36 12.16
C GLY A 799 25.08 -6.21 12.10
N LYS A 800 26.26 -5.60 12.28
CA LYS A 800 27.54 -6.31 12.33
C LYS A 800 27.56 -7.42 13.38
N GLY A 801 26.89 -7.21 14.51
CA GLY A 801 26.81 -8.17 15.62
C GLY A 801 25.83 -9.32 15.41
N ALA A 802 25.15 -9.39 14.27
CA ALA A 802 24.22 -10.47 13.92
C ALA A 802 24.53 -11.10 12.54
N VAL A 803 25.71 -10.85 11.97
CA VAL A 803 26.10 -11.40 10.65
C VAL A 803 26.13 -12.92 10.64
N ASP A 804 26.63 -13.56 11.71
CA ASP A 804 26.67 -15.02 11.78
C ASP A 804 25.27 -15.61 11.95
N LEU A 805 24.38 -14.94 12.69
CA LEU A 805 22.97 -15.31 12.75
C LEU A 805 22.33 -15.20 11.36
N ALA A 806 22.59 -14.13 10.62
CA ALA A 806 22.06 -13.94 9.27
C ALA A 806 22.54 -15.02 8.30
N ARG A 807 23.79 -15.48 8.41
CA ARG A 807 24.30 -16.61 7.62
C ARG A 807 23.58 -17.91 7.97
N ALA A 808 23.48 -18.24 9.26
CA ALA A 808 22.78 -19.43 9.74
C ALA A 808 21.30 -19.45 9.31
N VAL A 809 20.60 -18.32 9.42
CA VAL A 809 19.21 -18.17 8.98
C VAL A 809 19.08 -18.36 7.48
N ARG A 810 19.98 -17.79 6.67
CA ARG A 810 19.96 -17.95 5.22
C ARG A 810 20.18 -19.42 4.81
N GLU A 811 21.07 -20.13 5.50
CA GLU A 811 21.28 -21.55 5.27
C GLU A 811 20.08 -22.40 5.69
N ALA A 812 19.47 -22.11 6.84
CA ALA A 812 18.27 -22.79 7.34
C ALA A 812 17.08 -22.57 6.39
N ALA A 813 16.83 -21.33 5.97
CA ALA A 813 15.71 -20.95 5.10
C ALA A 813 15.79 -21.56 3.69
N ASN A 814 16.98 -21.97 3.25
CA ASN A 814 17.20 -22.65 1.98
C ASN A 814 17.05 -24.18 2.07
N LYS A 815 16.82 -24.75 3.25
CA LYS A 815 16.48 -26.17 3.40
C LYS A 815 15.01 -26.41 3.04
N LYS A 816 14.71 -27.66 2.66
CA LYS A 816 13.33 -28.09 2.43
C LYS A 816 12.55 -28.00 3.76
N ASN A 817 11.48 -27.23 3.75
CA ASN A 817 10.54 -27.14 4.86
C ASN A 817 9.45 -28.23 4.72
N ARG A 818 9.00 -28.82 5.83
CA ARG A 818 7.87 -29.76 5.92
C ARG A 818 6.73 -29.16 6.75
N PHE A 819 6.42 -27.90 6.50
CA PHE A 819 5.44 -27.15 7.28
C PHE A 819 4.11 -27.88 7.36
N ARG A 820 3.59 -28.00 8.57
CA ARG A 820 2.26 -28.55 8.84
C ARG A 820 1.61 -27.82 10.01
N PHE A 821 0.29 -27.72 9.97
CA PHE A 821 -0.47 -27.23 11.12
C PHE A 821 -0.56 -28.29 12.21
N LEU A 822 -0.79 -27.85 13.44
CA LEU A 822 -0.86 -28.75 14.60
C LEU A 822 -2.18 -29.56 14.64
N TYR A 823 -3.27 -28.98 14.14
CA TYR A 823 -4.61 -29.57 14.14
C TYR A 823 -5.41 -29.17 12.90
N ASP A 824 -6.47 -29.94 12.62
CA ASP A 824 -7.45 -29.66 11.57
C ASP A 824 -8.54 -28.67 12.07
N LEU A 825 -9.17 -27.93 11.14
CA LEU A 825 -10.26 -27.00 11.46
C LEU A 825 -11.58 -27.69 11.82
N GLU A 826 -11.79 -28.92 11.37
CA GLU A 826 -12.98 -29.73 11.65
C GLU A 826 -12.89 -30.42 13.03
N LEU A 827 -11.71 -30.40 13.67
CA LEU A 827 -11.54 -30.96 15.00
C LEU A 827 -12.43 -30.20 16.02
N PRO A 828 -13.15 -30.88 16.94
CA PRO A 828 -13.96 -30.22 17.95
C PRO A 828 -13.15 -29.23 18.79
N ILE A 829 -13.79 -28.17 19.27
CA ILE A 829 -13.14 -27.09 20.03
C ILE A 829 -12.34 -27.65 21.21
N VAL A 830 -12.95 -28.56 21.99
CA VAL A 830 -12.32 -29.22 23.15
C VAL A 830 -11.06 -29.98 22.76
N ASP A 831 -11.12 -30.71 21.64
CA ASP A 831 -10.01 -31.54 21.17
C ASP A 831 -8.86 -30.68 20.60
N LYS A 832 -9.16 -29.52 20.01
CA LYS A 832 -8.14 -28.53 19.65
C LYS A 832 -7.43 -27.97 20.88
N ILE A 833 -8.19 -27.57 21.92
CA ILE A 833 -7.61 -27.09 23.18
C ILE A 833 -6.71 -28.18 23.77
N ARG A 834 -7.21 -29.43 23.83
CA ARG A 834 -6.46 -30.58 24.35
C ARG A 834 -5.18 -30.84 23.54
N THR A 835 -5.25 -30.78 22.21
CA THR A 835 -4.10 -30.97 21.32
C THR A 835 -3.00 -29.95 21.61
N ILE A 836 -3.36 -28.67 21.75
CA ILE A 836 -2.42 -27.61 22.11
C ILE A 836 -1.84 -27.89 23.51
N ALA A 837 -2.70 -28.17 24.50
CA ALA A 837 -2.27 -28.38 25.88
C ALA A 837 -1.28 -29.55 26.01
N GLN A 838 -1.58 -30.69 25.40
CA GLN A 838 -0.74 -31.88 25.48
C GLN A 838 0.53 -31.76 24.64
N THR A 839 0.42 -31.28 23.40
CA THR A 839 1.56 -31.29 22.47
C THR A 839 2.49 -30.09 22.69
N VAL A 840 1.92 -28.89 22.83
CA VAL A 840 2.67 -27.64 22.96
C VAL A 840 3.10 -27.43 24.41
N TYR A 841 2.16 -27.47 25.36
CA TYR A 841 2.49 -27.18 26.77
C TYR A 841 3.03 -28.40 27.52
N GLY A 842 2.71 -29.62 27.09
CA GLY A 842 3.09 -30.84 27.80
C GLY A 842 2.17 -31.16 28.98
N ALA A 843 0.95 -30.62 29.00
CA ALA A 843 -0.06 -30.95 30.00
C ALA A 843 -0.55 -32.40 29.86
N GLN A 844 -0.99 -33.02 30.95
CA GLN A 844 -1.56 -34.37 30.91
C GLN A 844 -2.92 -34.40 30.20
N ASP A 845 -3.84 -33.50 30.58
CA ASP A 845 -5.14 -33.30 29.93
C ASP A 845 -5.67 -31.89 30.27
N ILE A 846 -6.88 -31.57 29.80
CA ILE A 846 -7.60 -30.34 30.09
C ILE A 846 -8.84 -30.62 30.93
N GLU A 847 -9.20 -29.65 31.76
CA GLU A 847 -10.47 -29.63 32.47
C GLU A 847 -11.24 -28.36 32.10
N LEU A 848 -12.56 -28.50 31.87
CA LEU A 848 -13.44 -27.38 31.56
C LEU A 848 -14.38 -27.13 32.72
N SER A 849 -14.39 -25.90 33.24
CA SER A 849 -15.40 -25.47 34.21
C SER A 849 -16.82 -25.58 33.61
N PRO A 850 -17.87 -25.67 34.44
CA PRO A 850 -19.25 -25.70 33.95
C PRO A 850 -19.60 -24.52 33.03
N GLU A 851 -19.09 -23.32 33.33
CA GLU A 851 -19.27 -22.13 32.50
C GLU A 851 -18.57 -22.26 31.14
N ALA A 852 -17.33 -22.75 31.12
CA ALA A 852 -16.58 -22.95 29.89
C ALA A 852 -17.26 -23.99 28.99
N LYS A 853 -17.73 -25.10 29.57
CA LYS A 853 -18.46 -26.14 28.85
C LYS A 853 -19.74 -25.60 28.21
N ALA A 854 -20.54 -24.85 28.96
CA ALA A 854 -21.76 -24.23 28.43
C ALA A 854 -21.48 -23.27 27.26
N LYS A 855 -20.39 -22.49 27.32
CA LYS A 855 -19.97 -21.63 26.21
C LYS A 855 -19.51 -22.44 25.00
N VAL A 856 -18.73 -23.49 25.19
CA VAL A 856 -18.28 -24.38 24.10
C VAL A 856 -19.47 -25.05 23.41
N ASP A 857 -20.43 -25.57 24.16
CA ASP A 857 -21.63 -26.20 23.62
C ASP A 857 -22.42 -25.20 22.76
N ARG A 858 -22.57 -23.96 23.25
CA ARG A 858 -23.20 -22.87 22.51
C ARG A 858 -22.45 -22.52 21.23
N TYR A 859 -21.13 -22.33 21.29
CA TYR A 859 -20.34 -21.99 20.11
C TYR A 859 -20.35 -23.10 19.07
N THR A 860 -20.34 -24.36 19.49
CA THR A 860 -20.36 -25.51 18.57
C THR A 860 -21.68 -25.61 17.79
N GLN A 861 -22.79 -25.12 18.36
CA GLN A 861 -24.08 -25.04 17.66
C GLN A 861 -24.12 -23.93 16.59
N GLN A 862 -23.33 -22.86 16.79
CA GLN A 862 -23.40 -21.63 15.99
C GLN A 862 -22.22 -21.46 15.02
N MET A 863 -21.09 -22.13 15.28
CA MET A 863 -19.84 -22.00 14.53
C MET A 863 -19.43 -23.37 14.00
N SER A 864 -19.22 -23.48 12.68
CA SER A 864 -18.77 -24.72 12.05
C SER A 864 -17.27 -24.97 12.22
N THR A 865 -16.45 -23.93 12.31
CA THR A 865 -14.99 -24.05 12.44
C THR A 865 -14.41 -22.93 13.31
N MET A 866 -13.34 -23.24 14.05
CA MET A 866 -12.58 -22.26 14.85
C MET A 866 -11.07 -22.44 14.55
N PRO A 867 -10.40 -21.43 13.95
CA PRO A 867 -9.03 -21.56 13.46
C PRO A 867 -7.96 -21.51 14.55
N GLY A 868 -8.27 -20.93 15.70
CA GLY A 868 -7.39 -20.95 16.86
C GLY A 868 -8.09 -20.40 18.09
N LEU A 869 -7.48 -20.68 19.24
CA LEU A 869 -8.06 -20.42 20.55
C LEU A 869 -7.30 -19.28 21.23
N PRO A 870 -7.98 -18.34 21.90
CA PRO A 870 -7.31 -17.41 22.79
C PRO A 870 -6.73 -18.22 23.95
N THR A 871 -5.43 -18.47 23.93
CA THR A 871 -4.71 -19.08 25.04
C THR A 871 -4.03 -17.99 25.86
N ARG A 872 -4.36 -17.92 27.14
CA ARG A 872 -3.52 -17.29 28.16
C ARG A 872 -2.93 -18.45 28.95
N PRO A 873 -1.72 -18.94 28.64
CA PRO A 873 -1.05 -19.79 29.59
C PRO A 873 -0.79 -18.94 30.82
N CYS A 874 -1.52 -19.27 31.87
CA CYS A 874 -1.14 -18.95 33.20
C CYS A 874 -0.22 -20.10 33.63
N PHE A 875 1.05 -20.08 33.22
CA PHE A 875 2.06 -20.75 34.04
C PHE A 875 2.22 -19.84 35.26
N TYR A 876 1.29 -19.95 36.19
CA TYR A 876 1.57 -19.57 37.55
C TYR A 876 2.28 -20.79 38.12
N ASP A 877 3.46 -20.62 38.69
CA ASP A 877 3.89 -21.53 39.74
C ASP A 877 2.85 -21.36 40.85
N ILE A 878 1.75 -22.11 40.77
CA ILE A 878 0.85 -22.29 41.89
C ILE A 878 1.57 -23.30 42.76
N ASP A 879 2.24 -22.80 43.77
CA ASP A 879 2.74 -23.65 44.84
C ASP A 879 1.50 -24.09 45.64
N LEU A 880 0.92 -25.21 45.20
CA LEU A 880 -0.31 -25.79 45.71
C LEU A 880 0.09 -26.93 46.64
N ASP A 881 -0.27 -26.81 47.90
CA ASP A 881 -0.17 -27.93 48.81
C ASP A 881 -1.30 -28.92 48.47
N THR A 882 -0.94 -30.06 47.86
CA THR A 882 -1.89 -31.04 47.33
C THR A 882 -2.69 -31.77 48.41
N ASP A 883 -2.26 -31.70 49.67
CA ASP A 883 -2.94 -32.35 50.79
C ASP A 883 -3.94 -31.41 51.47
N THR A 884 -3.69 -30.10 51.41
CA THR A 884 -4.52 -29.08 52.07
C THR A 884 -5.33 -28.20 51.11
N GLU A 885 -5.09 -28.33 49.80
CA GLU A 885 -5.65 -27.50 48.72
C GLU A 885 -5.38 -26.00 48.89
N GLN A 886 -4.45 -25.61 49.78
CA GLN A 886 -4.10 -24.22 50.00
C GLN A 886 -3.00 -23.76 49.05
N VAL A 887 -3.20 -22.55 48.53
CA VAL A 887 -2.23 -21.84 47.69
C VAL A 887 -1.19 -21.18 48.59
N LYS A 888 0.07 -21.65 48.54
CA LYS A 888 1.20 -21.09 49.31
C LYS A 888 1.78 -19.81 48.70
N GLY A 889 1.45 -19.52 47.43
CA GLY A 889 1.79 -18.26 46.75
C GLY A 889 1.17 -18.15 45.36
N LEU A 890 0.96 -16.90 44.90
CA LEU A 890 0.55 -16.53 43.55
C LEU A 890 1.59 -15.54 42.99
N PHE A 891 2.19 -15.82 41.83
CA PHE A 891 3.01 -14.85 41.08
C PHE A 891 2.24 -14.29 39.88
#